data_AF-A0A963GN92-F1
#
_entry.id   AF-A0A963GN92-F1
#
_cell.length_a   1.000
_cell.length_b   1.000
_cell.length_c   1.000
_cell.angle_alpha   90.00
_cell.angle_beta   90.00
_cell.angle_gamma   90.00
#
_symmetry.space_group_name_H-M   'P 1'
#
loop_
_entity.id
_entity.type
_entity.pdbx_description
1 polymer ?
#
loop_
_entity_poly.entity_id
_entity_poly.type
_entity_poly.pdbx_seq_one_letter_code
_entity_poly.pdbx_strand_id
1 'polypeptide(L)'
;VAFYVSGQLLTEDYYVANKLMKGGFGSANIDTNSRLCMSSSVAGHKRAFGSDTVPGCYEDLEEADLIVLVGSNLAWCHPVLYQRILAARERRGGKPKLVVIDPRRTTTCDAAETHLPLKPGSDTALFNGLLVHLHQQDRLNPEFLDQHVAGFWSAYQAAREVAPNVPAVAAQTGLPESEIAEFYGLWGRTRKVVTVYSQGVNQSAHGSDKVNVILNCHLATGRIGQPGMGPFSVTGQPNAMGGREVGGLANQLAAHMDFAPDDVERVQRFWQAPVIAHRPGLKAVELFQAVADGRIKALWIMGTNPVVSLPDADSAREALQCCPLVVVSDAIVDTDTVRLAHIKLPALTWGEKEGTVTNSERRISRQRVFLPPPGDAKPDWWMVTQVARRLGFGALFPFESPADIFREHAALSGFENEAGRRDFDISALAELADADYDALQPVQWPLPRSTTAGAARLFGAGGFFTADRKARCIAVGPRGPAHVVNDSFPLVLNSGRIRDQWHTMTRTGKTARLTSHIPEPYLEIHPVDALACGVGENTLARVHSRWGEMIVRVRTSPEQQPGSVFVPMHWGSPLAPRGRINAAVNPVVDPLSGQPESKHTPVRVQAYRPRWHGFLLCRQAMAPPEVEYRVSIRDRGCWRYELAGETAVEHWPTWARDLLGDAPDWEWLEFADASAGRYRGAVLVDGRLQACLFVAPSHELPLRGWLAGLFAVQNLDSAQRASLLAGRPGQGQRDQGRIVCACFGVGLNTLTTAIREQQLTTPQAIGAALKAGTNCGSCVPELRQLIAQT
;
A
#
# COMPACT_ATOMS: atom_id res chain seq x y z
N VAL A 1 2.25 28.54 -1.37
CA VAL A 1 1.43 27.67 -0.48
C VAL A 1 1.14 26.38 -1.22
N ALA A 2 1.07 25.25 -0.52
CA ALA A 2 0.67 23.97 -1.10
C ALA A 2 -0.05 23.08 -0.08
N PHE A 3 -0.83 22.12 -0.56
CA PHE A 3 -1.48 21.08 0.24
C PHE A 3 -0.99 19.69 -0.19
N TYR A 4 -0.71 18.81 0.78
CA TYR A 4 -0.42 17.40 0.52
C TYR A 4 -1.38 16.51 1.31
N VAL A 5 -2.32 15.90 0.60
CA VAL A 5 -3.49 15.23 1.20
C VAL A 5 -3.44 13.70 1.00
N SER A 6 -4.47 12.99 1.42
CA SER A 6 -4.42 11.53 1.59
C SER A 6 -5.62 10.81 0.99
N GLY A 7 -5.41 9.68 0.30
CA GLY A 7 -6.47 8.76 -0.17
C GLY A 7 -7.32 8.13 0.94
N GLN A 8 -7.08 8.51 2.19
CA GLN A 8 -7.86 8.15 3.37
C GLN A 8 -8.82 9.25 3.82
N LEU A 9 -8.73 10.45 3.24
CA LEU A 9 -9.71 11.52 3.46
C LEU A 9 -11.06 11.14 2.84
N LEU A 10 -12.13 11.68 3.41
CA LEU A 10 -13.46 11.55 2.82
C LEU A 10 -13.60 12.50 1.63
N THR A 11 -14.55 12.23 0.75
CA THR A 11 -14.73 13.02 -0.48
C THR A 11 -14.98 14.50 -0.15
N GLU A 12 -15.69 14.77 0.94
CA GLU A 12 -16.00 16.10 1.43
C GLU A 12 -14.74 16.84 1.95
N ASP A 13 -13.87 16.14 2.69
CA ASP A 13 -12.58 16.67 3.16
C ASP A 13 -11.72 17.11 1.95
N TYR A 14 -11.63 16.25 0.93
CA TYR A 14 -10.90 16.53 -0.29
C TYR A 14 -11.48 17.72 -1.07
N TYR A 15 -12.80 17.76 -1.20
CA TYR A 15 -13.49 18.76 -2.02
C TYR A 15 -13.18 20.17 -1.51
N VAL A 16 -13.31 20.41 -0.20
CA VAL A 16 -13.04 21.75 0.35
C VAL A 16 -11.56 22.12 0.28
N ALA A 17 -10.65 21.15 0.46
CA ALA A 17 -9.20 21.38 0.31
C ALA A 17 -8.86 21.78 -1.13
N ASN A 18 -9.43 21.08 -2.11
CA ASN A 18 -9.23 21.38 -3.53
C ASN A 18 -9.86 22.72 -3.93
N LYS A 19 -11.10 22.99 -3.50
CA LYS A 19 -11.80 24.26 -3.73
C LYS A 19 -11.01 25.44 -3.16
N LEU A 20 -10.43 25.31 -1.96
CA LEU A 20 -9.62 26.37 -1.36
C LEU A 20 -8.33 26.61 -2.14
N MET A 21 -7.60 25.54 -2.49
CA MET A 21 -6.33 25.69 -3.21
C MET A 21 -6.56 26.31 -4.60
N LYS A 22 -7.53 25.80 -5.37
CA LYS A 22 -7.74 26.19 -6.77
C LYS A 22 -8.61 27.43 -6.92
N GLY A 23 -9.74 27.51 -6.22
CA GLY A 23 -10.71 28.61 -6.32
C GLY A 23 -10.48 29.74 -5.31
N GLY A 24 -9.80 29.47 -4.19
CA GLY A 24 -9.42 30.50 -3.21
C GLY A 24 -8.06 31.12 -3.52
N PHE A 25 -7.00 30.30 -3.53
CA PHE A 25 -5.64 30.78 -3.79
C PHE A 25 -5.27 30.94 -5.27
N GLY A 26 -6.08 30.42 -6.20
CA GLY A 26 -5.77 30.47 -7.63
C GLY A 26 -4.57 29.60 -8.03
N SER A 27 -4.22 28.60 -7.22
CA SER A 27 -3.08 27.71 -7.44
C SER A 27 -3.53 26.26 -7.53
N ALA A 28 -2.84 25.43 -8.31
CA ALA A 28 -3.11 23.99 -8.36
C ALA A 28 -2.11 23.17 -7.52
N ASN A 29 -1.38 23.80 -6.59
CA ASN A 29 -0.42 23.15 -5.70
C ASN A 29 -1.10 22.34 -4.59
N ILE A 30 -1.95 21.40 -4.98
CA ILE A 30 -2.51 20.35 -4.13
C ILE A 30 -2.22 19.02 -4.81
N ASP A 31 -1.64 18.08 -4.08
CA ASP A 31 -1.51 16.70 -4.56
C ASP A 31 -1.77 15.73 -3.41
N THR A 32 -1.96 14.46 -3.76
CA THR A 32 -2.31 13.41 -2.80
C THR A 32 -1.30 12.27 -2.85
N ASN A 33 -1.13 11.58 -1.72
CA ASN A 33 -0.40 10.30 -1.69
C ASN A 33 -1.01 9.23 -2.63
N SER A 34 -2.22 9.44 -3.15
CA SER A 34 -2.78 8.61 -4.23
C SER A 34 -1.96 8.70 -5.52
N ARG A 35 -1.17 9.77 -5.72
CA ARG A 35 -0.16 9.84 -6.79
C ARG A 35 0.87 8.73 -6.68
N LEU A 36 1.27 8.38 -5.45
CA LEU A 36 2.23 7.30 -5.23
C LEU A 36 1.63 5.92 -5.52
N CYS A 37 0.31 5.84 -5.77
CA CYS A 37 -0.43 4.59 -5.87
C CYS A 37 -1.04 4.35 -7.27
N MET A 38 -1.81 5.30 -7.82
CA MET A 38 -2.68 5.05 -8.98
C MET A 38 -2.51 6.00 -10.15
N SER A 39 -1.62 7.00 -10.07
CA SER A 39 -1.61 8.03 -11.13
C SER A 39 -1.19 7.48 -12.50
N SER A 40 -0.40 6.41 -12.55
CA SER A 40 -0.06 5.75 -13.82
C SER A 40 -1.30 5.17 -14.50
N SER A 41 -2.21 4.57 -13.73
CA SER A 41 -3.53 4.15 -14.23
C SER A 41 -4.36 5.34 -14.73
N VAL A 42 -4.36 6.46 -14.00
CA VAL A 42 -5.07 7.69 -14.41
C VAL A 42 -4.58 8.15 -15.78
N ALA A 43 -3.26 8.27 -15.95
CA ALA A 43 -2.66 8.70 -17.21
C ALA A 43 -2.91 7.70 -18.33
N GLY A 44 -2.79 6.40 -18.06
CA GLY A 44 -3.10 5.34 -19.01
C GLY A 44 -4.55 5.36 -19.49
N HIS A 45 -5.51 5.48 -18.56
CA HIS A 45 -6.94 5.63 -18.87
C HIS A 45 -7.22 6.91 -19.65
N LYS A 46 -6.68 8.08 -19.24
CA LYS A 46 -6.88 9.32 -19.99
C LYS A 46 -6.34 9.21 -21.42
N ARG A 47 -5.17 8.60 -21.63
CA ARG A 47 -4.61 8.37 -22.97
C ARG A 47 -5.48 7.44 -23.82
N ALA A 48 -5.98 6.34 -23.25
CA ALA A 48 -6.71 5.31 -23.97
C ALA A 48 -8.21 5.63 -24.15
N PHE A 49 -8.84 6.16 -23.11
CA PHE A 49 -10.29 6.35 -23.01
C PHE A 49 -10.72 7.82 -23.04
N GLY A 50 -9.79 8.76 -22.93
CA GLY A 50 -10.08 10.20 -22.85
C GLY A 50 -10.53 10.68 -21.47
N SER A 51 -10.80 9.77 -20.53
CA SER A 51 -11.07 10.10 -19.13
C SER A 51 -10.49 9.06 -18.17
N ASP A 52 -10.49 9.38 -16.88
CA ASP A 52 -10.07 8.51 -15.79
C ASP A 52 -11.18 7.53 -15.38
N THR A 53 -11.55 6.65 -16.31
CA THR A 53 -12.68 5.74 -16.14
C THR A 53 -12.21 4.31 -15.95
N VAL A 54 -12.58 3.68 -14.84
CA VAL A 54 -12.48 2.22 -14.68
C VAL A 54 -13.68 1.59 -15.39
N PRO A 55 -13.53 0.68 -16.38
CA PRO A 55 -14.68 0.19 -17.16
C PRO A 55 -15.57 -0.85 -16.48
N GLY A 56 -14.98 -1.72 -15.66
CA GLY A 56 -15.68 -2.88 -15.07
C GLY A 56 -16.26 -2.64 -13.68
N CYS A 57 -16.87 -3.69 -13.12
CA CYS A 57 -17.32 -3.79 -11.73
C CYS A 57 -16.75 -5.05 -11.06
N TYR A 58 -16.92 -5.21 -9.75
CA TYR A 58 -16.36 -6.36 -9.04
C TYR A 58 -17.00 -7.70 -9.42
N GLU A 59 -18.25 -7.71 -9.91
CA GLU A 59 -18.91 -8.91 -10.42
C GLU A 59 -18.16 -9.49 -11.64
N ASP A 60 -17.43 -8.67 -12.39
CA ASP A 60 -16.61 -9.16 -13.50
C ASP A 60 -15.52 -10.15 -13.05
N LEU A 61 -15.02 -10.03 -11.81
CA LEU A 61 -14.07 -10.98 -11.24
C LEU A 61 -14.74 -12.35 -10.97
N GLU A 62 -16.03 -12.37 -10.69
CA GLU A 62 -16.76 -13.61 -10.44
C GLU A 62 -17.20 -14.28 -11.74
N GLU A 63 -17.49 -13.48 -12.77
CA GLU A 63 -18.00 -13.91 -14.07
C GLU A 63 -16.90 -14.28 -15.08
N ALA A 64 -15.66 -13.85 -14.87
CA ALA A 64 -14.52 -14.14 -15.73
C ALA A 64 -14.27 -15.65 -15.91
N ASP A 65 -13.73 -16.07 -17.06
CA ASP A 65 -13.20 -17.42 -17.25
C ASP A 65 -11.68 -17.48 -16.99
N LEU A 66 -11.01 -16.33 -17.16
CA LEU A 66 -9.60 -16.12 -16.86
C LEU A 66 -9.42 -14.78 -16.14
N ILE A 67 -8.73 -14.80 -15.01
CA ILE A 67 -8.19 -13.60 -14.38
C ILE A 67 -6.66 -13.62 -14.50
N VAL A 68 -6.11 -12.50 -14.97
CA VAL A 68 -4.67 -12.26 -15.00
C VAL A 68 -4.35 -11.18 -13.97
N LEU A 69 -3.57 -11.53 -12.94
CA LEU A 69 -3.14 -10.62 -11.87
C LEU A 69 -1.73 -10.12 -12.18
N VAL A 70 -1.56 -8.83 -12.46
CA VAL A 70 -0.29 -8.22 -12.85
C VAL A 70 0.23 -7.29 -11.76
N GLY A 71 1.35 -7.64 -11.14
CA GLY A 71 1.96 -6.85 -10.07
C GLY A 71 1.00 -6.60 -8.91
N SER A 72 0.24 -7.62 -8.52
CA SER A 72 -0.85 -7.53 -7.55
C SER A 72 -0.90 -8.75 -6.63
N ASN A 73 -0.80 -8.50 -5.32
CA ASN A 73 -0.99 -9.50 -4.27
C ASN A 73 -2.36 -9.32 -3.60
N LEU A 74 -3.44 -9.72 -4.29
CA LEU A 74 -4.81 -9.55 -3.81
C LEU A 74 -5.06 -10.29 -2.48
N ALA A 75 -4.41 -11.44 -2.27
CA ALA A 75 -4.57 -12.21 -1.04
C ALA A 75 -4.27 -11.40 0.23
N TRP A 76 -3.34 -10.43 0.15
CA TRP A 76 -2.98 -9.56 1.28
C TRP A 76 -3.53 -8.15 1.14
N CYS A 77 -3.51 -7.58 -0.06
CA CYS A 77 -3.87 -6.17 -0.28
C CYS A 77 -5.38 -5.96 -0.45
N HIS A 78 -6.10 -6.97 -0.94
CA HIS A 78 -7.54 -6.91 -1.24
C HIS A 78 -8.23 -8.22 -0.88
N PRO A 79 -8.14 -8.68 0.39
CA PRO A 79 -8.55 -10.03 0.78
C PRO A 79 -10.02 -10.32 0.47
N VAL A 80 -10.91 -9.32 0.56
CA VAL A 80 -12.33 -9.49 0.20
C VAL A 80 -12.51 -9.82 -1.28
N LEU A 81 -11.81 -9.13 -2.19
CA LEU A 81 -11.87 -9.42 -3.63
C LEU A 81 -11.26 -10.79 -3.94
N TYR A 82 -10.16 -11.15 -3.27
CA TYR A 82 -9.55 -12.47 -3.41
C TYR A 82 -10.52 -13.59 -2.97
N GLN A 83 -11.23 -13.42 -1.85
CA GLN A 83 -12.24 -14.39 -1.40
C GLN A 83 -13.42 -14.49 -2.36
N ARG A 84 -13.89 -13.37 -2.95
CA ARG A 84 -14.93 -13.40 -4.01
C ARG A 84 -14.49 -14.25 -5.21
N ILE A 85 -13.23 -14.10 -5.64
CA ILE A 85 -12.65 -14.92 -6.72
C ILE A 85 -12.64 -16.39 -6.34
N LEU A 86 -12.15 -16.76 -5.15
CA LEU A 86 -12.12 -18.16 -4.70
C LEU A 86 -13.53 -18.76 -4.58
N ALA A 87 -14.49 -18.01 -4.05
CA ALA A 87 -15.88 -18.43 -3.97
C ALA A 87 -16.53 -18.61 -5.35
N ALA A 88 -16.19 -17.76 -6.32
CA ALA A 88 -16.62 -17.94 -7.71
C ALA A 88 -16.02 -19.23 -8.30
N ARG A 89 -14.74 -19.51 -8.04
CA ARG A 89 -14.07 -20.75 -8.46
C ARG A 89 -14.72 -22.00 -7.93
N GLU A 90 -15.06 -22.01 -6.66
CA GLU A 90 -15.77 -23.13 -6.04
C GLU A 90 -17.15 -23.32 -6.70
N ARG A 91 -17.94 -22.25 -6.83
CA ARG A 91 -19.29 -22.31 -7.44
C ARG A 91 -19.29 -22.67 -8.92
N ARG A 92 -18.23 -22.34 -9.66
CA ARG A 92 -18.17 -22.47 -11.13
C ARG A 92 -17.21 -23.56 -11.61
N GLY A 93 -16.95 -24.57 -10.78
CA GLY A 93 -16.18 -25.76 -11.18
C GLY A 93 -14.72 -25.45 -11.56
N GLY A 94 -14.06 -24.59 -10.79
CA GLY A 94 -12.66 -24.20 -10.97
C GLY A 94 -12.43 -22.89 -11.74
N LYS A 95 -13.48 -22.19 -12.19
CA LYS A 95 -13.38 -20.92 -12.93
C LYS A 95 -13.64 -19.67 -12.07
N PRO A 96 -12.90 -18.57 -12.24
CA PRO A 96 -11.87 -18.34 -13.26
C PRO A 96 -10.57 -19.11 -13.01
N LYS A 97 -9.86 -19.44 -14.10
CA LYS A 97 -8.42 -19.72 -14.03
C LYS A 97 -7.68 -18.44 -13.63
N LEU A 98 -6.62 -18.57 -12.84
CA LEU A 98 -5.79 -17.50 -12.33
C LEU A 98 -4.36 -17.62 -12.88
N VAL A 99 -3.91 -16.57 -13.54
CA VAL A 99 -2.51 -16.36 -13.91
C VAL A 99 -1.97 -15.21 -13.08
N VAL A 100 -0.82 -15.40 -12.42
CA VAL A 100 -0.13 -14.36 -11.65
C VAL A 100 1.14 -13.96 -12.37
N ILE A 101 1.28 -12.68 -12.69
CA ILE A 101 2.46 -12.07 -13.30
C ILE A 101 3.07 -11.17 -12.23
N ASP A 102 4.10 -11.68 -11.54
CA ASP A 102 4.76 -10.99 -10.43
C ASP A 102 6.18 -11.56 -10.28
N PRO A 103 7.25 -10.75 -10.20
CA PRO A 103 8.60 -11.25 -9.97
C PRO A 103 8.72 -12.08 -8.67
N ARG A 104 7.84 -11.85 -7.71
CA ARG A 104 7.81 -12.57 -6.43
C ARG A 104 6.71 -13.61 -6.41
N ARG A 105 7.03 -14.79 -5.87
CA ARG A 105 6.00 -15.78 -5.53
C ARG A 105 5.27 -15.36 -4.26
N THR A 106 4.11 -14.72 -4.41
CA THR A 106 3.28 -14.29 -3.27
C THR A 106 2.23 -15.33 -2.90
N THR A 107 1.55 -15.16 -1.77
CA THR A 107 0.42 -16.00 -1.34
C THR A 107 -0.71 -16.06 -2.37
N THR A 108 -0.83 -15.06 -3.25
CA THR A 108 -1.80 -15.08 -4.34
C THR A 108 -1.50 -16.20 -5.36
N CYS A 109 -0.24 -16.61 -5.51
CA CYS A 109 0.18 -17.70 -6.39
C CYS A 109 -0.31 -19.08 -5.91
N ASP A 110 -0.71 -19.23 -4.64
CA ASP A 110 -1.10 -20.54 -4.08
C ASP A 110 -2.43 -21.07 -4.65
N ALA A 111 -3.24 -20.18 -5.22
CA ALA A 111 -4.42 -20.58 -5.98
C ALA A 111 -4.19 -20.52 -7.51
N ALA A 112 -3.06 -20.01 -7.99
CA ALA A 112 -2.85 -19.77 -9.41
C ALA A 112 -2.50 -21.06 -10.17
N GLU A 113 -3.06 -21.24 -11.38
CA GLU A 113 -2.60 -22.29 -12.29
C GLU A 113 -1.21 -21.97 -12.84
N THR A 114 -0.90 -20.69 -13.03
CA THR A 114 0.36 -20.24 -13.61
C THR A 114 0.90 -19.04 -12.84
N HIS A 115 2.19 -19.06 -12.52
CA HIS A 115 2.94 -17.93 -12.01
C HIS A 115 4.06 -17.62 -13.00
N LEU A 116 4.12 -16.39 -13.50
CA LEU A 116 5.15 -15.89 -14.41
C LEU A 116 6.07 -14.91 -13.66
N PRO A 117 7.23 -15.37 -13.14
CA PRO A 117 8.20 -14.54 -12.41
C PRO A 117 9.09 -13.72 -13.36
N LEU A 118 8.48 -12.78 -14.08
CA LEU A 118 9.21 -11.92 -15.00
C LEU A 118 10.25 -11.04 -14.27
N LYS A 119 11.32 -10.69 -14.97
CA LYS A 119 12.28 -9.67 -14.51
C LYS A 119 11.54 -8.36 -14.19
N PRO A 120 11.81 -7.72 -13.03
CA PRO A 120 11.17 -6.46 -12.68
C PRO A 120 11.35 -5.39 -13.78
N GLY A 121 10.25 -4.84 -14.28
CA GLY A 121 10.27 -3.80 -15.32
C GLY A 121 9.93 -4.29 -16.72
N SER A 122 9.92 -5.61 -16.99
CA SER A 122 9.73 -6.15 -18.34
C SER A 122 8.26 -6.37 -18.76
N ASP A 123 7.30 -5.76 -18.07
CA ASP A 123 5.85 -5.92 -18.33
C ASP A 123 5.49 -5.52 -19.77
N THR A 124 6.11 -4.45 -20.30
CA THR A 124 5.87 -3.96 -21.65
C THR A 124 6.22 -4.99 -22.71
N ALA A 125 7.31 -5.72 -22.55
CA ALA A 125 7.71 -6.78 -23.47
C ALA A 125 6.67 -7.91 -23.52
N LEU A 126 6.15 -8.33 -22.37
CA LEU A 126 5.13 -9.39 -22.28
C LEU A 126 3.81 -8.97 -22.93
N PHE A 127 3.30 -7.77 -22.66
CA PHE A 127 2.01 -7.35 -23.23
C PHE A 127 2.10 -6.87 -24.69
N ASN A 128 3.24 -6.31 -25.12
CA ASN A 128 3.48 -6.09 -26.55
C ASN A 128 3.56 -7.42 -27.31
N GLY A 129 4.27 -8.41 -26.78
CA GLY A 129 4.32 -9.74 -27.37
C GLY A 129 2.94 -10.40 -27.42
N LEU A 130 2.10 -10.22 -26.39
CA LEU A 130 0.71 -10.67 -26.40
C LEU A 130 -0.09 -10.02 -27.53
N LEU A 131 0.01 -8.69 -27.70
CA LEU A 131 -0.66 -7.98 -28.80
C LEU A 131 -0.23 -8.54 -30.18
N VAL A 132 1.07 -8.80 -30.35
CA VAL A 132 1.62 -9.40 -31.57
C VAL A 132 1.05 -10.78 -31.82
N HIS A 133 1.03 -11.63 -30.79
CA HIS A 133 0.48 -12.98 -30.85
C HIS A 133 -1.01 -12.98 -31.20
N LEU A 134 -1.80 -12.08 -30.61
CA LEU A 134 -3.25 -11.99 -30.88
C LEU A 134 -3.56 -11.68 -32.33
N HIS A 135 -2.77 -10.80 -32.95
CA HIS A 135 -2.90 -10.52 -34.38
C HIS A 135 -2.49 -11.74 -35.22
N GLN A 136 -1.36 -12.37 -34.92
CA GLN A 136 -0.85 -13.55 -35.66
C GLN A 136 -1.77 -14.78 -35.56
N GLN A 137 -2.64 -14.84 -34.55
CA GLN A 137 -3.57 -15.95 -34.31
C GLN A 137 -5.02 -15.60 -34.63
N ASP A 138 -5.26 -14.50 -35.35
CA ASP A 138 -6.60 -14.02 -35.75
C ASP A 138 -7.58 -13.91 -34.57
N ARG A 139 -7.11 -13.39 -33.43
CA ARG A 139 -7.89 -13.24 -32.18
C ARG A 139 -8.45 -11.84 -31.95
N LEU A 140 -8.26 -10.94 -32.91
CA LEU A 140 -8.73 -9.55 -32.82
C LEU A 140 -10.25 -9.46 -33.02
N ASN A 141 -10.84 -8.34 -32.61
CA ASN A 141 -12.23 -8.01 -32.94
C ASN A 141 -12.23 -6.91 -34.03
N PRO A 142 -12.36 -7.27 -35.32
CA PRO A 142 -12.26 -6.31 -36.41
C PRO A 142 -13.38 -5.27 -36.39
N GLU A 143 -14.60 -5.67 -36.02
CA GLU A 143 -15.76 -4.77 -35.94
C GLU A 143 -15.56 -3.71 -34.84
N PHE A 144 -15.16 -4.15 -33.64
CA PHE A 144 -14.90 -3.23 -32.53
C PHE A 144 -13.72 -2.29 -32.83
N LEU A 145 -12.67 -2.80 -33.47
CA LEU A 145 -11.53 -2.00 -33.87
C LEU A 145 -11.93 -0.90 -34.85
N ASP A 146 -12.67 -1.24 -35.90
CA ASP A 146 -13.09 -0.29 -36.94
C ASP A 146 -14.03 0.79 -36.37
N GLN A 147 -15.02 0.38 -35.59
CA GLN A 147 -16.06 1.28 -35.07
C GLN A 147 -15.57 2.13 -33.89
N HIS A 148 -14.71 1.59 -33.02
CA HIS A 148 -14.50 2.18 -31.69
C HIS A 148 -13.04 2.43 -31.30
N VAL A 149 -12.05 2.08 -32.12
CA VAL A 149 -10.63 2.21 -31.74
C VAL A 149 -9.85 2.93 -32.85
N ALA A 150 -8.92 3.80 -32.45
CA ALA A 150 -7.91 4.38 -33.32
C ALA A 150 -6.50 4.02 -32.84
N GLY A 151 -5.50 4.11 -33.73
CA GLY A 151 -4.09 3.91 -33.37
C GLY A 151 -3.65 2.44 -33.25
N PHE A 152 -4.50 1.48 -33.61
CA PHE A 152 -4.17 0.04 -33.54
C PHE A 152 -2.89 -0.30 -34.32
N TRP A 153 -2.79 0.12 -35.57
CA TRP A 153 -1.65 -0.24 -36.43
C TRP A 153 -0.32 0.33 -35.93
N SER A 154 -0.30 1.57 -35.45
CA SER A 154 0.90 2.15 -34.82
C SER A 154 1.29 1.41 -33.54
N ALA A 155 0.31 1.00 -32.72
CA ALA A 155 0.57 0.23 -31.52
C ALA A 155 1.11 -1.17 -31.85
N TYR A 156 0.54 -1.83 -32.86
CA TYR A 156 1.00 -3.13 -33.34
C TYR A 156 2.42 -3.07 -33.92
N GLN A 157 2.75 -2.05 -34.70
CA GLN A 157 4.11 -1.85 -35.23
C GLN A 157 5.13 -1.69 -34.10
N ALA A 158 4.88 -0.79 -33.14
CA ALA A 158 5.75 -0.64 -31.98
C ALA A 158 5.87 -1.93 -31.16
N ALA A 159 4.76 -2.67 -31.00
CA ALA A 159 4.78 -3.95 -30.31
C ALA A 159 5.65 -5.00 -31.02
N ARG A 160 5.64 -5.03 -32.36
CA ARG A 160 6.52 -5.91 -33.15
C ARG A 160 8.00 -5.52 -33.04
N GLU A 161 8.32 -4.24 -32.96
CA GLU A 161 9.69 -3.78 -32.76
C GLU A 161 10.23 -4.20 -31.39
N VAL A 162 9.38 -4.15 -30.35
CA VAL A 162 9.74 -4.53 -28.99
C VAL A 162 9.82 -6.04 -28.81
N ALA A 163 8.80 -6.77 -29.27
CA ALA A 163 8.58 -8.18 -28.95
C ALA A 163 7.91 -8.93 -30.11
N PRO A 164 8.63 -9.20 -31.22
CA PRO A 164 8.04 -9.76 -32.44
C PRO A 164 7.57 -11.22 -32.33
N ASN A 165 8.09 -11.97 -31.35
CA ASN A 165 7.84 -13.39 -31.16
C ASN A 165 8.15 -13.84 -29.72
N VAL A 166 7.81 -15.09 -29.38
CA VAL A 166 8.03 -15.68 -28.06
C VAL A 166 9.50 -15.67 -27.62
N PRO A 167 10.50 -16.06 -28.44
CA PRO A 167 11.91 -15.98 -28.07
C PRO A 167 12.37 -14.57 -27.68
N ALA A 168 11.94 -13.53 -28.40
CA ALA A 168 12.28 -12.15 -28.09
C ALA A 168 11.67 -11.67 -26.76
N VAL A 169 10.47 -12.15 -26.43
CA VAL A 169 9.83 -11.90 -25.13
C VAL A 169 10.63 -12.61 -24.03
N ALA A 170 10.97 -13.88 -24.20
CA ALA A 170 11.71 -14.69 -23.22
C ALA A 170 13.06 -14.05 -22.86
N ALA A 171 13.80 -13.56 -23.84
CA ALA A 171 15.08 -12.89 -23.62
C ALA A 171 14.95 -11.66 -22.70
N GLN A 172 13.89 -10.86 -22.89
CA GLN A 172 13.66 -9.64 -22.12
C GLN A 172 13.06 -9.91 -20.74
N THR A 173 12.10 -10.83 -20.65
CA THR A 173 11.38 -11.11 -19.41
C THR A 173 12.11 -12.10 -18.52
N GLY A 174 13.02 -12.90 -19.05
CA GLY A 174 13.63 -14.03 -18.35
C GLY A 174 12.68 -15.20 -18.10
N LEU A 175 11.49 -15.20 -18.72
CA LEU A 175 10.53 -16.29 -18.61
C LEU A 175 10.85 -17.40 -19.62
N PRO A 176 10.53 -18.67 -19.31
CA PRO A 176 10.61 -19.76 -20.28
C PRO A 176 9.68 -19.51 -21.48
N GLU A 177 10.15 -19.83 -22.69
CA GLU A 177 9.35 -19.70 -23.92
C GLU A 177 8.03 -20.48 -23.86
N SER A 178 8.06 -21.67 -23.27
CA SER A 178 6.87 -22.52 -23.10
C SER A 178 5.79 -21.87 -22.26
N GLU A 179 6.16 -21.20 -21.16
CA GLU A 179 5.23 -20.51 -20.27
C GLU A 179 4.61 -19.28 -20.94
N ILE A 180 5.41 -18.53 -21.71
CA ILE A 180 4.92 -17.41 -22.51
C ILE A 180 3.91 -17.90 -23.56
N ALA A 181 4.26 -18.96 -24.30
CA ALA A 181 3.38 -19.53 -25.32
C ALA A 181 2.07 -20.07 -24.71
N GLU A 182 2.13 -20.73 -23.55
CA GLU A 182 0.94 -21.19 -22.83
C GLU A 182 0.06 -20.03 -22.39
N PHE A 183 0.64 -19.00 -21.78
CA PHE A 183 -0.08 -17.80 -21.35
C PHE A 183 -0.75 -17.10 -22.53
N TYR A 184 -0.03 -16.86 -23.62
CA TYR A 184 -0.58 -16.23 -24.82
C TYR A 184 -1.70 -17.06 -25.44
N GLY A 185 -1.52 -18.37 -25.54
CA GLY A 185 -2.57 -19.26 -26.02
C GLY A 185 -3.80 -19.25 -25.12
N LEU A 186 -3.62 -19.23 -23.79
CA LEU A 186 -4.71 -19.20 -22.80
C LEU A 186 -5.48 -17.88 -22.86
N TRP A 187 -4.76 -16.76 -22.89
CA TRP A 187 -5.36 -15.44 -23.02
C TRP A 187 -6.08 -15.31 -24.37
N GLY A 188 -5.45 -15.73 -25.47
CA GLY A 188 -5.99 -15.61 -26.83
C GLY A 188 -7.29 -16.38 -27.04
N ARG A 189 -7.39 -17.63 -26.55
CA ARG A 189 -8.58 -18.49 -26.71
C ARG A 189 -9.73 -18.18 -25.74
N THR A 190 -9.45 -17.54 -24.61
CA THR A 190 -10.49 -17.23 -23.61
C THR A 190 -11.18 -15.91 -23.93
N ARG A 191 -12.51 -15.90 -24.02
CA ARG A 191 -13.28 -14.67 -24.30
C ARG A 191 -13.44 -13.79 -23.05
N LYS A 192 -13.84 -14.38 -21.91
CA LYS A 192 -14.06 -13.68 -20.64
C LYS A 192 -12.76 -13.54 -19.85
N VAL A 193 -11.99 -12.50 -20.18
CA VAL A 193 -10.71 -12.20 -19.53
C VAL A 193 -10.80 -10.89 -18.75
N VAL A 194 -10.46 -10.95 -17.47
CA VAL A 194 -10.21 -9.75 -16.65
C VAL A 194 -8.72 -9.67 -16.33
N THR A 195 -8.07 -8.57 -16.69
CA THR A 195 -6.68 -8.30 -16.29
C THR A 195 -6.68 -7.28 -15.16
N VAL A 196 -6.40 -7.76 -13.95
CA VAL A 196 -6.30 -6.93 -12.75
C VAL A 196 -4.86 -6.50 -12.56
N TYR A 197 -4.62 -5.21 -12.43
CA TYR A 197 -3.27 -4.68 -12.19
C TYR A 197 -3.23 -3.67 -11.05
N SER A 198 -2.05 -3.55 -10.43
CA SER A 198 -1.83 -2.63 -9.32
C SER A 198 -0.38 -2.13 -9.26
N GLN A 199 0.23 -2.08 -8.07
CA GLN A 199 1.46 -1.35 -7.80
C GLN A 199 2.69 -1.86 -8.53
N GLY A 200 2.76 -3.15 -8.91
CA GLY A 200 3.88 -3.64 -9.74
C GLY A 200 3.90 -3.02 -11.15
N VAL A 201 2.73 -2.61 -11.65
CA VAL A 201 2.58 -1.86 -12.91
C VAL A 201 2.77 -0.37 -12.66
N ASN A 202 2.06 0.17 -11.66
CA ASN A 202 1.94 1.62 -11.49
C ASN A 202 3.22 2.30 -10.97
N GLN A 203 3.95 1.67 -10.04
CA GLN A 203 5.11 2.26 -9.36
C GLN A 203 6.41 2.01 -10.15
N SER A 204 6.47 2.59 -11.35
CA SER A 204 7.57 2.49 -12.31
C SER A 204 7.74 3.83 -13.03
N ALA A 205 8.96 4.12 -13.52
CA ALA A 205 9.24 5.28 -14.36
C ALA A 205 8.52 5.24 -15.72
N HIS A 206 7.93 4.08 -16.08
CA HIS A 206 7.14 3.90 -17.30
C HIS A 206 5.76 3.31 -17.00
N GLY A 207 5.23 3.57 -15.81
CA GLY A 207 3.97 2.99 -15.35
C GLY A 207 2.81 3.29 -16.29
N SER A 208 2.71 4.50 -16.82
CA SER A 208 1.65 4.89 -17.76
C SER A 208 1.66 4.04 -19.03
N ASP A 209 2.87 3.78 -19.57
CA ASP A 209 3.06 2.95 -20.76
C ASP A 209 2.74 1.47 -20.49
N LYS A 210 3.13 0.94 -19.32
CA LYS A 210 2.75 -0.42 -18.89
C LYS A 210 1.24 -0.59 -18.77
N VAL A 211 0.52 0.42 -18.27
CA VAL A 211 -0.95 0.40 -18.30
C VAL A 211 -1.44 0.32 -19.73
N ASN A 212 -0.95 1.19 -20.62
CA ASN A 212 -1.46 1.25 -21.99
C ASN A 212 -1.24 -0.04 -22.80
N VAL A 213 -0.13 -0.76 -22.64
CA VAL A 213 0.04 -2.06 -23.34
C VAL A 213 -0.95 -3.13 -22.87
N ILE A 214 -1.35 -3.10 -21.59
CA ILE A 214 -2.44 -3.95 -21.06
C ILE A 214 -3.76 -3.55 -21.72
N LEU A 215 -4.07 -2.24 -21.75
CA LEU A 215 -5.30 -1.72 -22.35
C LEU A 215 -5.37 -2.04 -23.86
N ASN A 216 -4.27 -1.93 -24.59
CA ASN A 216 -4.19 -2.25 -26.01
C ASN A 216 -4.68 -3.67 -26.32
N CYS A 217 -4.31 -4.65 -25.50
CA CYS A 217 -4.74 -6.04 -25.68
C CYS A 217 -6.27 -6.18 -25.54
N HIS A 218 -6.87 -5.53 -24.54
CA HIS A 218 -8.32 -5.53 -24.34
C HIS A 218 -9.06 -4.78 -25.45
N LEU A 219 -8.56 -3.63 -25.87
CA LEU A 219 -9.15 -2.84 -26.97
C LEU A 219 -9.08 -3.59 -28.30
N ALA A 220 -7.94 -4.21 -28.62
CA ALA A 220 -7.74 -4.96 -29.86
C ALA A 220 -8.64 -6.19 -29.99
N THR A 221 -9.15 -6.70 -28.87
CA THR A 221 -10.04 -7.86 -28.81
C THR A 221 -11.49 -7.52 -28.46
N GLY A 222 -11.81 -6.23 -28.25
CA GLY A 222 -13.13 -5.79 -27.79
C GLY A 222 -13.55 -6.36 -26.42
N ARG A 223 -12.58 -6.77 -25.58
CA ARG A 223 -12.83 -7.37 -24.25
C ARG A 223 -12.86 -6.30 -23.17
N ILE A 224 -13.85 -5.42 -23.24
CA ILE A 224 -14.04 -4.30 -22.31
C ILE A 224 -15.53 -4.03 -22.10
N GLY A 225 -15.93 -3.66 -20.88
CA GLY A 225 -17.30 -3.19 -20.60
C GLY A 225 -18.40 -4.24 -20.73
N GLN A 226 -18.02 -5.52 -20.77
CA GLN A 226 -18.92 -6.66 -20.90
C GLN A 226 -18.74 -7.61 -19.69
N PRO A 227 -19.79 -8.36 -19.31
CA PRO A 227 -19.76 -9.40 -18.28
C PRO A 227 -18.49 -10.28 -18.26
N GLY A 228 -17.64 -10.11 -17.24
CA GLY A 228 -16.40 -10.87 -17.05
C GLY A 228 -15.27 -10.49 -18.01
N MET A 229 -15.27 -9.26 -18.52
CA MET A 229 -14.29 -8.75 -19.48
C MET A 229 -13.81 -7.36 -19.14
N GLY A 230 -12.49 -7.17 -19.09
CA GLY A 230 -11.91 -5.84 -19.08
C GLY A 230 -10.60 -5.72 -18.32
N PRO A 231 -9.89 -4.61 -18.56
CA PRO A 231 -8.83 -4.18 -17.65
C PRO A 231 -9.46 -3.66 -16.35
N PHE A 232 -8.87 -4.01 -15.21
CA PHE A 232 -9.36 -3.57 -13.91
C PHE A 232 -8.21 -3.08 -13.03
N SER A 233 -8.16 -1.78 -12.76
CA SER A 233 -7.15 -1.21 -11.86
C SER A 233 -7.66 -1.19 -10.43
N VAL A 234 -7.05 -1.96 -9.53
CA VAL A 234 -7.44 -1.97 -8.11
C VAL A 234 -6.71 -0.89 -7.32
N THR A 235 -7.47 -0.08 -6.59
CA THR A 235 -6.94 1.02 -5.77
C THR A 235 -6.47 0.53 -4.41
N GLY A 236 -5.38 1.09 -3.88
CA GLY A 236 -4.88 0.74 -2.55
C GLY A 236 -5.70 1.38 -1.41
N GLN A 237 -5.74 2.71 -1.36
CA GLN A 237 -6.42 3.45 -0.29
C GLN A 237 -7.94 3.50 -0.51
N PRO A 238 -8.74 3.60 0.58
CA PRO A 238 -10.19 3.42 0.53
C PRO A 238 -10.92 4.48 -0.30
N ASN A 239 -10.37 5.69 -0.43
CA ASN A 239 -11.00 6.78 -1.16
C ASN A 239 -10.06 7.43 -2.20
N ALA A 240 -9.17 6.65 -2.80
CA ALA A 240 -8.32 7.13 -3.88
C ALA A 240 -9.13 7.56 -5.11
N MET A 241 -10.30 6.95 -5.37
CA MET A 241 -11.20 7.38 -6.44
C MET A 241 -11.89 8.71 -6.07
N GLY A 242 -12.49 8.84 -4.88
CA GLY A 242 -13.16 10.09 -4.47
C GLY A 242 -12.24 11.31 -4.47
N GLY A 243 -10.96 11.11 -4.10
CA GLY A 243 -9.95 12.15 -4.24
C GLY A 243 -9.70 12.61 -5.69
N ARG A 244 -9.90 11.75 -6.70
CA ARG A 244 -9.76 12.11 -8.13
C ARG A 244 -11.03 12.75 -8.67
N GLU A 245 -12.19 12.28 -8.23
CA GLU A 245 -13.52 12.83 -8.58
C GLU A 245 -13.62 14.31 -8.23
N VAL A 246 -13.08 14.70 -7.08
CA VAL A 246 -13.08 16.09 -6.60
C VAL A 246 -11.86 16.90 -7.06
N GLY A 247 -10.95 16.31 -7.85
CA GLY A 247 -9.79 16.99 -8.42
C GLY A 247 -8.60 17.15 -7.48
N GLY A 248 -8.39 16.24 -6.53
CA GLY A 248 -7.30 16.28 -5.55
C GLY A 248 -5.88 16.05 -6.11
N LEU A 249 -5.73 15.72 -7.40
CA LEU A 249 -4.43 15.69 -8.07
C LEU A 249 -4.08 17.07 -8.63
N ALA A 250 -2.78 17.41 -8.60
CA ALA A 250 -2.28 18.71 -9.06
C ALA A 250 -2.57 19.00 -10.54
N ASN A 251 -2.81 17.95 -11.33
CA ASN A 251 -3.05 18.01 -12.78
C ASN A 251 -4.52 17.75 -13.19
N GLN A 252 -5.47 17.95 -12.27
CA GLN A 252 -6.91 17.83 -12.53
C GLN A 252 -7.66 19.03 -11.97
N LEU A 253 -8.84 19.35 -12.49
CA LEU A 253 -9.87 20.13 -11.79
C LEU A 253 -10.90 19.18 -11.17
N ALA A 254 -11.88 19.72 -10.44
CA ALA A 254 -12.97 18.93 -9.88
C ALA A 254 -13.87 18.34 -10.97
N ALA A 255 -14.57 17.25 -10.66
CA ALA A 255 -15.47 16.52 -11.55
C ALA A 255 -14.79 16.03 -12.85
N HIS A 256 -13.59 15.45 -12.73
CA HIS A 256 -12.78 14.91 -13.84
C HIS A 256 -12.39 15.92 -14.94
N MET A 257 -12.70 17.20 -14.77
CA MET A 257 -12.27 18.27 -15.68
C MET A 257 -10.76 18.48 -15.62
N ASP A 258 -10.22 19.12 -16.65
CA ASP A 258 -8.80 19.46 -16.74
C ASP A 258 -8.57 20.97 -16.90
N PHE A 259 -7.38 21.37 -17.34
CA PHE A 259 -7.00 22.77 -17.48
C PHE A 259 -7.25 23.32 -18.89
N ALA A 260 -8.08 22.66 -19.70
CA ALA A 260 -8.61 23.26 -20.92
C ALA A 260 -9.39 24.55 -20.57
N PRO A 261 -9.31 25.61 -21.40
CA PRO A 261 -9.96 26.89 -21.10
C PRO A 261 -11.44 26.77 -20.71
N ASP A 262 -12.23 26.01 -21.48
CA ASP A 262 -13.66 25.77 -21.21
C ASP A 262 -13.92 25.12 -19.84
N ASP A 263 -13.06 24.20 -19.42
CA ASP A 263 -13.17 23.49 -18.14
C ASP A 263 -12.82 24.43 -16.97
N VAL A 264 -11.76 25.21 -17.11
CA VAL A 264 -11.35 26.22 -16.13
C VAL A 264 -12.46 27.25 -15.93
N GLU A 265 -12.98 27.81 -17.02
CA GLU A 265 -14.07 28.78 -16.95
C GLU A 265 -15.34 28.18 -16.33
N ARG A 266 -15.69 26.94 -16.68
CA ARG A 266 -16.87 26.26 -16.13
C ARG A 266 -16.79 26.09 -14.63
N VAL A 267 -15.66 25.59 -14.11
CA VAL A 267 -15.46 25.42 -12.67
C VAL A 267 -15.47 26.76 -11.96
N GLN A 268 -14.83 27.78 -12.53
CA GLN A 268 -14.83 29.12 -11.95
C GLN A 268 -16.24 29.72 -11.88
N ARG A 269 -17.02 29.61 -12.96
CA ARG A 269 -18.42 30.06 -13.00
C ARG A 269 -19.27 29.35 -11.96
N PHE A 270 -19.18 28.02 -11.90
CA PHE A 270 -19.97 27.22 -10.97
C PHE A 270 -19.66 27.58 -9.51
N TRP A 271 -18.38 27.65 -9.14
CA TRP A 271 -17.98 28.02 -7.78
C TRP A 271 -18.16 29.49 -7.46
N GLN A 272 -18.39 30.34 -8.47
CA GLN A 272 -18.32 31.79 -8.36
C GLN A 272 -16.99 32.23 -7.72
N ALA A 273 -15.91 31.54 -8.11
CA ALA A 273 -14.60 31.72 -7.51
C ALA A 273 -13.98 33.06 -7.98
N PRO A 274 -13.42 33.87 -7.06
CA PRO A 274 -12.82 35.15 -7.40
C PRO A 274 -11.58 34.98 -8.29
N VAL A 275 -10.91 33.84 -8.16
CA VAL A 275 -9.78 33.41 -8.98
C VAL A 275 -9.89 31.91 -9.24
N ILE A 276 -9.19 31.40 -10.24
CA ILE A 276 -9.01 29.96 -10.43
C ILE A 276 -7.61 29.63 -10.94
N ALA A 277 -7.14 28.42 -10.67
CA ALA A 277 -5.90 27.92 -11.26
C ALA A 277 -6.08 27.63 -12.76
N HIS A 278 -5.22 28.20 -13.61
CA HIS A 278 -5.25 28.04 -15.07
C HIS A 278 -4.26 26.99 -15.60
N ARG A 279 -3.45 26.37 -14.74
CA ARG A 279 -2.47 25.36 -15.12
C ARG A 279 -2.26 24.32 -14.01
N PRO A 280 -1.79 23.10 -14.36
CA PRO A 280 -1.39 22.11 -13.37
C PRO A 280 -0.39 22.66 -12.35
N GLY A 281 -0.51 22.18 -11.11
CA GLY A 281 0.45 22.42 -10.05
C GLY A 281 1.56 21.37 -10.01
N LEU A 282 2.35 21.42 -8.94
CA LEU A 282 3.47 20.51 -8.72
C LEU A 282 2.98 19.13 -8.25
N LYS A 283 3.50 18.07 -8.89
CA LYS A 283 3.21 16.68 -8.49
C LYS A 283 4.00 16.31 -7.23
N ALA A 284 3.62 15.27 -6.51
CA ALA A 284 4.14 14.93 -5.18
C ALA A 284 5.66 15.06 -5.00
N VAL A 285 6.49 14.44 -5.86
CA VAL A 285 7.96 14.55 -5.74
C VAL A 285 8.44 15.99 -6.03
N GLU A 286 7.91 16.63 -7.07
CA GLU A 286 8.24 18.02 -7.44
C GLU A 286 7.78 19.03 -6.37
N LEU A 287 6.68 18.73 -5.68
CA LEU A 287 6.11 19.55 -4.61
C LEU A 287 7.07 19.57 -3.42
N PHE A 288 7.59 18.41 -2.99
CA PHE A 288 8.56 18.37 -1.89
C PHE A 288 9.91 18.94 -2.31
N GLN A 289 10.33 18.78 -3.57
CA GLN A 289 11.50 19.50 -4.09
C GLN A 289 11.30 21.02 -4.01
N ALA A 290 10.11 21.52 -4.39
CA ALA A 290 9.82 22.95 -4.30
C ALA A 290 9.75 23.48 -2.85
N VAL A 291 9.46 22.62 -1.89
CA VAL A 291 9.61 22.94 -0.46
C VAL A 291 11.09 23.07 -0.11
N ALA A 292 11.92 22.11 -0.51
CA ALA A 292 13.37 22.15 -0.29
C ALA A 292 14.02 23.40 -0.93
N ASP A 293 13.62 23.75 -2.15
CA ASP A 293 14.12 24.93 -2.88
C ASP A 293 13.61 26.26 -2.30
N GLY A 294 12.72 26.26 -1.31
CA GLY A 294 12.11 27.45 -0.73
C GLY A 294 11.05 28.15 -1.62
N ARG A 295 10.64 27.53 -2.74
CA ARG A 295 9.56 28.01 -3.61
C ARG A 295 8.18 27.83 -2.96
N ILE A 296 8.00 26.77 -2.18
CA ILE A 296 6.84 26.57 -1.29
C ILE A 296 7.27 26.90 0.14
N LYS A 297 6.68 27.96 0.70
CA LYS A 297 6.98 28.43 2.06
C LYS A 297 5.95 28.03 3.12
N ALA A 298 4.82 27.47 2.68
CA ALA A 298 3.75 27.00 3.55
C ALA A 298 3.15 25.73 2.96
N LEU A 299 3.18 24.65 3.74
CA LEU A 299 2.65 23.35 3.36
C LEU A 299 1.67 22.85 4.43
N TRP A 300 0.45 22.48 4.02
CA TRP A 300 -0.49 21.78 4.89
C TRP A 300 -0.59 20.31 4.48
N ILE A 301 -0.20 19.40 5.37
CA ILE A 301 -0.26 17.96 5.21
C ILE A 301 -1.48 17.41 5.96
N MET A 302 -2.31 16.59 5.31
CA MET A 302 -3.56 16.06 5.88
C MET A 302 -3.58 14.53 5.83
N GLY A 303 -3.63 13.86 6.99
CA GLY A 303 -3.87 12.42 7.12
C GLY A 303 -2.85 11.51 6.42
N THR A 304 -1.58 11.94 6.32
CA THR A 304 -0.51 11.20 5.63
C THR A 304 0.87 11.47 6.24
N ASN A 305 1.82 10.54 6.05
CA ASN A 305 3.17 10.58 6.63
C ASN A 305 4.27 10.56 5.54
N PRO A 306 4.46 11.65 4.77
CA PRO A 306 5.42 11.74 3.66
C PRO A 306 6.86 11.38 4.03
N VAL A 307 7.30 11.67 5.26
CA VAL A 307 8.66 11.35 5.77
C VAL A 307 8.92 9.83 5.88
N VAL A 308 7.88 9.01 5.70
CA VAL A 308 7.99 7.56 5.60
C VAL A 308 7.54 7.04 4.24
N SER A 309 6.56 7.68 3.59
CA SER A 309 5.93 7.13 2.37
C SER A 309 6.48 7.64 1.04
N LEU A 310 7.10 8.82 0.99
CA LEU A 310 7.70 9.32 -0.26
C LEU A 310 9.01 8.60 -0.56
N PRO A 311 9.38 8.41 -1.85
CA PRO A 311 10.74 8.05 -2.20
C PRO A 311 11.71 9.15 -1.75
N ASP A 312 12.98 8.81 -1.56
CA ASP A 312 13.97 9.74 -0.99
C ASP A 312 13.43 10.44 0.26
N ALA A 313 12.90 9.63 1.18
CA ALA A 313 12.13 10.11 2.31
C ALA A 313 12.91 11.03 3.26
N ASP A 314 14.24 10.97 3.22
CA ASP A 314 15.13 11.85 3.99
C ASP A 314 15.25 13.23 3.37
N SER A 315 15.32 13.35 2.04
CA SER A 315 15.18 14.65 1.38
C SER A 315 13.83 15.30 1.70
N ALA A 316 12.74 14.51 1.75
CA ALA A 316 11.43 15.03 2.17
C ALA A 316 11.43 15.50 3.64
N ARG A 317 12.14 14.82 4.54
CA ARG A 317 12.32 15.25 5.94
C ARG A 317 13.04 16.59 6.02
N GLU A 318 14.17 16.71 5.33
CA GLU A 318 14.99 17.92 5.30
C GLU A 318 14.21 19.11 4.74
N ALA A 319 13.45 18.88 3.66
CA ALA A 319 12.56 19.88 3.09
C ALA A 319 11.56 20.42 4.14
N LEU A 320 10.93 19.55 4.92
CA LEU A 320 9.99 19.96 5.96
C LEU A 320 10.66 20.70 7.13
N GLN A 321 11.91 20.34 7.49
CA GLN A 321 12.67 21.04 8.52
C GLN A 321 13.01 22.49 8.11
N CYS A 322 13.27 22.71 6.82
CA CYS A 322 13.59 24.03 6.27
C CYS A 322 12.34 24.85 5.86
N CYS A 323 11.16 24.24 5.82
CA CYS A 323 9.94 24.92 5.38
C CYS A 323 9.45 25.92 6.45
N PRO A 324 9.26 27.22 6.12
CA PRO A 324 8.85 28.23 7.10
C PRO A 324 7.53 27.95 7.83
N LEU A 325 6.61 27.20 7.21
CA LEU A 325 5.36 26.81 7.84
C LEU A 325 4.92 25.43 7.37
N VAL A 326 4.84 24.49 8.31
CA VAL A 326 4.29 23.15 8.12
C VAL A 326 3.10 22.98 9.05
N VAL A 327 1.91 22.81 8.48
CA VAL A 327 0.69 22.47 9.20
C VAL A 327 0.42 20.99 8.99
N VAL A 328 0.11 20.25 10.05
CA VAL A 328 -0.25 18.84 9.96
C VAL A 328 -1.59 18.60 10.65
N SER A 329 -2.56 18.09 9.88
CA SER A 329 -3.82 17.55 10.39
C SER A 329 -3.73 16.03 10.46
N ASP A 330 -3.72 15.47 11.67
CA ASP A 330 -3.60 14.02 11.89
C ASP A 330 -4.28 13.61 13.20
N ALA A 331 -4.74 12.35 13.27
CA ALA A 331 -5.30 11.74 14.48
C ALA A 331 -4.22 11.12 15.39
N ILE A 332 -2.98 11.00 14.88
CA ILE A 332 -1.87 10.35 15.57
C ILE A 332 -0.86 11.40 16.05
N VAL A 333 -0.73 11.53 17.37
CA VAL A 333 0.12 12.54 18.03
C VAL A 333 1.61 12.41 17.69
N ASP A 334 2.08 11.19 17.42
CA ASP A 334 3.49 10.92 17.20
C ASP A 334 3.72 10.15 15.90
N THR A 335 4.13 10.88 14.86
CA THR A 335 4.57 10.35 13.57
C THR A 335 5.79 11.14 13.10
N ASP A 336 6.57 10.59 12.18
CA ASP A 336 7.72 11.28 11.60
C ASP A 336 7.38 12.66 11.03
N THR A 337 6.23 12.79 10.37
CA THR A 337 5.77 14.07 9.81
C THR A 337 5.22 15.01 10.88
N VAL A 338 4.44 14.52 11.85
CA VAL A 338 3.88 15.36 12.93
C VAL A 338 4.99 15.96 13.79
N ARG A 339 6.11 15.25 13.98
CA ARG A 339 7.29 15.79 14.71
C ARG A 339 7.89 17.04 14.05
N LEU A 340 7.65 17.26 12.76
CA LEU A 340 8.16 18.40 11.98
C LEU A 340 7.12 19.51 11.81
N ALA A 341 5.92 19.36 12.38
CA ALA A 341 4.84 20.32 12.25
C ALA A 341 5.07 21.55 13.15
N HIS A 342 4.86 22.73 12.59
CA HIS A 342 4.79 23.99 13.34
C HIS A 342 3.39 24.14 13.97
N ILE A 343 2.35 23.72 13.26
CA ILE A 343 0.97 23.70 13.74
C ILE A 343 0.43 22.27 13.60
N LYS A 344 -0.11 21.75 14.70
CA LYS A 344 -0.75 20.42 14.77
C LYS A 344 -2.25 20.59 14.96
N LEU A 345 -3.05 20.05 14.06
CA LEU A 345 -4.51 20.08 14.12
C LEU A 345 -5.04 18.67 14.42
N PRO A 346 -5.70 18.44 15.57
CA PRO A 346 -6.23 17.13 15.92
C PRO A 346 -7.42 16.73 15.03
N ALA A 347 -7.18 15.80 14.11
CA ALA A 347 -8.16 15.37 13.11
C ALA A 347 -8.98 14.16 13.58
N LEU A 348 -10.24 14.07 13.14
CA LEU A 348 -11.07 12.90 13.37
C LEU A 348 -10.67 11.71 12.49
N THR A 349 -10.79 10.49 13.02
CA THR A 349 -10.52 9.23 12.31
C THR A 349 -11.80 8.44 11.96
N TRP A 350 -11.65 7.31 11.26
CA TRP A 350 -12.73 6.53 10.61
C TRP A 350 -14.03 6.35 11.44
N GLY A 351 -13.95 6.11 12.74
CA GLY A 351 -15.15 5.91 13.57
C GLY A 351 -15.81 7.18 14.10
N GLU A 352 -15.11 8.31 14.00
CA GLU A 352 -15.47 9.60 14.59
C GLU A 352 -15.97 10.59 13.53
N LYS A 353 -15.65 10.35 12.24
CA LYS A 353 -16.04 11.22 11.13
C LYS A 353 -16.98 10.56 10.14
N GLU A 354 -17.74 11.39 9.46
CA GLU A 354 -18.73 11.00 8.48
C GLU A 354 -18.54 11.73 7.16
N GLY A 355 -18.98 11.06 6.09
CA GLY A 355 -18.89 11.55 4.72
C GLY A 355 -19.09 10.40 3.73
N THR A 356 -18.44 10.50 2.58
CA THR A 356 -18.49 9.47 1.53
C THR A 356 -17.10 9.01 1.09
N VAL A 357 -17.04 7.77 0.59
CA VAL A 357 -15.86 7.18 -0.05
C VAL A 357 -16.24 6.48 -1.34
N THR A 358 -15.38 6.55 -2.36
CA THR A 358 -15.56 5.85 -3.63
C THR A 358 -14.48 4.77 -3.83
N ASN A 359 -14.92 3.54 -4.08
CA ASN A 359 -14.04 2.38 -4.25
C ASN A 359 -13.53 2.21 -5.71
N SER A 360 -12.79 1.14 -6.01
CA SER A 360 -12.19 0.90 -7.34
C SER A 360 -13.21 0.70 -8.47
N GLU A 361 -14.42 0.21 -8.17
CA GLU A 361 -15.51 0.02 -9.14
C GLU A 361 -16.44 1.23 -9.24
N ARG A 362 -15.98 2.42 -8.81
CA ARG A 362 -16.76 3.68 -8.86
C ARG A 362 -17.96 3.71 -7.91
N ARG A 363 -18.01 2.80 -6.93
CA ARG A 363 -19.12 2.72 -5.97
C ARG A 363 -18.88 3.66 -4.80
N ILE A 364 -19.76 4.65 -4.68
CA ILE A 364 -19.84 5.62 -3.59
C ILE A 364 -20.56 4.95 -2.42
N SER A 365 -19.96 4.99 -1.24
CA SER A 365 -20.51 4.47 0.01
C SER A 365 -20.51 5.53 1.10
N ARG A 366 -21.55 5.53 1.93
CA ARG A 366 -21.68 6.42 3.10
C ARG A 366 -20.91 5.86 4.31
N GLN A 367 -20.01 6.65 4.89
CA GLN A 367 -19.35 6.37 6.17
C GLN A 367 -20.03 7.14 7.29
N ARG A 368 -20.49 6.47 8.35
CA ARG A 368 -21.27 7.05 9.45
C ARG A 368 -20.47 7.09 10.75
N VAL A 369 -20.71 8.10 11.58
CA VAL A 369 -20.14 8.18 12.93
C VAL A 369 -20.69 7.06 13.80
N PHE A 370 -19.82 6.39 14.56
CA PHE A 370 -20.22 5.44 15.61
C PHE A 370 -19.43 5.63 16.92
N LEU A 371 -18.55 6.64 16.98
CA LEU A 371 -17.82 7.08 18.17
C LEU A 371 -17.90 8.60 18.29
N PRO A 372 -18.00 9.16 19.52
CA PRO A 372 -17.93 10.61 19.69
C PRO A 372 -16.52 11.14 19.34
N PRO A 373 -16.41 12.39 18.84
CA PRO A 373 -15.14 13.08 18.70
C PRO A 373 -14.31 13.10 20.00
N PRO A 374 -13.01 12.79 19.95
CA PRO A 374 -12.14 12.88 21.12
C PRO A 374 -11.79 14.35 21.41
N GLY A 375 -12.18 14.85 22.58
CA GLY A 375 -11.90 16.23 23.01
C GLY A 375 -12.42 17.25 21.99
N ASP A 376 -11.58 18.21 21.64
CA ASP A 376 -11.91 19.27 20.67
C ASP A 376 -11.55 18.93 19.21
N ALA A 377 -11.26 17.65 18.92
CA ALA A 377 -10.91 17.23 17.56
C ALA A 377 -12.03 17.54 16.56
N LYS A 378 -11.65 17.93 15.34
CA LYS A 378 -12.57 18.34 14.27
C LYS A 378 -12.26 17.59 12.97
N PRO A 379 -13.25 17.40 12.08
CA PRO A 379 -12.98 16.81 10.77
C PRO A 379 -12.16 17.78 9.89
N ASP A 380 -11.40 17.23 8.95
CA ASP A 380 -10.53 18.04 8.07
C ASP A 380 -11.34 19.08 7.27
N TRP A 381 -12.53 18.73 6.78
CA TRP A 381 -13.38 19.68 6.05
C TRP A 381 -13.73 20.93 6.86
N TRP A 382 -13.96 20.77 8.16
CA TRP A 382 -14.29 21.87 9.06
C TRP A 382 -13.07 22.77 9.22
N MET A 383 -11.89 22.18 9.46
CA MET A 383 -10.65 22.95 9.63
C MET A 383 -10.35 23.79 8.40
N VAL A 384 -10.46 23.20 7.20
CA VAL A 384 -10.25 23.90 5.93
C VAL A 384 -11.27 25.03 5.76
N THR A 385 -12.55 24.78 6.04
CA THR A 385 -13.61 25.79 5.99
C THR A 385 -13.35 26.96 6.95
N GLN A 386 -12.92 26.68 8.17
CA GLN A 386 -12.62 27.70 9.17
C GLN A 386 -11.41 28.56 8.81
N VAL A 387 -10.37 27.94 8.22
CA VAL A 387 -9.21 28.66 7.68
C VAL A 387 -9.62 29.51 6.48
N ALA A 388 -10.38 28.96 5.54
CA ALA A 388 -10.86 29.69 4.37
C ALA A 388 -11.68 30.93 4.76
N ARG A 389 -12.61 30.80 5.71
CA ARG A 389 -13.42 31.91 6.24
C ARG A 389 -12.53 33.01 6.83
N ARG A 390 -11.51 32.66 7.62
CA ARG A 390 -10.57 33.63 8.23
C ARG A 390 -9.63 34.29 7.23
N LEU A 391 -9.37 33.64 6.09
CA LEU A 391 -8.61 34.20 4.99
C LEU A 391 -9.46 35.10 4.06
N GLY A 392 -10.75 35.29 4.34
CA GLY A 392 -11.64 36.15 3.56
C GLY A 392 -12.44 35.42 2.47
N PHE A 393 -12.35 34.10 2.37
CA PHE A 393 -13.08 33.30 1.37
C PHE A 393 -14.45 32.80 1.87
N GLY A 394 -15.03 33.39 2.92
CA GLY A 394 -16.20 32.84 3.60
C GLY A 394 -17.40 32.53 2.71
N ALA A 395 -17.64 33.36 1.68
CA ALA A 395 -18.72 33.14 0.71
C ALA A 395 -18.55 31.86 -0.12
N LEU A 396 -17.32 31.38 -0.34
CA LEU A 396 -17.04 30.13 -1.05
C LEU A 396 -17.22 28.88 -0.16
N PHE A 397 -17.31 29.05 1.16
CA PHE A 397 -17.40 27.95 2.11
C PHE A 397 -18.60 28.12 3.06
N PRO A 398 -19.84 28.16 2.54
CA PRO A 398 -21.06 28.23 3.34
C PRO A 398 -21.45 26.87 3.95
N PHE A 399 -20.48 25.98 4.16
CA PHE A 399 -20.73 24.61 4.60
C PHE A 399 -20.86 24.53 6.12
N GLU A 400 -21.95 23.92 6.59
CA GLU A 400 -22.17 23.61 8.00
C GLU A 400 -22.21 22.09 8.25
N SER A 401 -22.34 21.29 7.17
CA SER A 401 -22.34 19.83 7.22
C SER A 401 -21.62 19.18 6.01
N PRO A 402 -21.21 17.89 6.12
CA PRO A 402 -20.75 17.10 4.97
C PRO A 402 -21.80 16.99 3.85
N ALA A 403 -23.08 16.97 4.19
CA ALA A 403 -24.17 16.91 3.20
C ALA A 403 -24.17 18.14 2.27
N ASP A 404 -23.89 19.33 2.80
CA ASP A 404 -23.77 20.56 1.99
C ASP A 404 -22.65 20.43 0.95
N ILE A 405 -21.50 19.92 1.38
CA ILE A 405 -20.32 19.73 0.53
C ILE A 405 -20.61 18.68 -0.55
N PHE A 406 -21.24 17.56 -0.17
CA PHE A 406 -21.59 16.49 -1.09
C PHE A 406 -22.58 16.97 -2.16
N ARG A 407 -23.62 17.72 -1.77
CA ARG A 407 -24.58 18.32 -2.72
C ARG A 407 -23.90 19.25 -3.71
N GLU A 408 -22.98 20.11 -3.26
CA GLU A 408 -22.24 21.01 -4.16
C GLU A 408 -21.32 20.21 -5.11
N HIS A 409 -20.64 19.19 -4.61
CA HIS A 409 -19.84 18.28 -5.45
C HIS A 409 -20.70 17.58 -6.51
N ALA A 410 -21.87 17.08 -6.12
CA ALA A 410 -22.78 16.41 -7.02
C ALA A 410 -23.37 17.37 -8.07
N ALA A 411 -23.75 18.58 -7.67
CA ALA A 411 -24.22 19.62 -8.58
C ALA A 411 -23.15 20.01 -9.62
N LEU A 412 -21.89 20.17 -9.19
CA LEU A 412 -20.78 20.47 -10.11
C LEU A 412 -20.60 19.38 -11.17
N SER A 413 -20.76 18.10 -10.79
CA SER A 413 -20.59 16.99 -11.74
C SER A 413 -21.55 17.06 -12.93
N GLY A 414 -22.79 17.51 -12.72
CA GLY A 414 -23.79 17.68 -13.78
C GLY A 414 -23.80 19.05 -14.45
N PHE A 415 -23.11 20.06 -13.89
CA PHE A 415 -23.13 21.42 -14.43
C PHE A 415 -22.51 21.47 -15.83
N GLU A 416 -23.31 21.82 -16.84
CA GLU A 416 -22.93 21.77 -18.26
C GLU A 416 -22.32 20.40 -18.68
N ASN A 417 -22.88 19.29 -18.17
CA ASN A 417 -22.53 17.92 -18.55
C ASN A 417 -23.59 17.25 -19.46
N GLU A 418 -24.13 18.01 -20.39
CA GLU A 418 -25.23 17.54 -21.25
C GLU A 418 -24.85 16.30 -22.06
N ALA A 419 -25.81 15.38 -22.22
CA ALA A 419 -25.67 14.14 -22.99
C ALA A 419 -24.46 13.25 -22.59
N GLY A 420 -23.96 13.37 -21.35
CA GLY A 420 -22.83 12.58 -20.88
C GLY A 420 -21.52 12.92 -21.59
N ARG A 421 -21.28 14.22 -21.85
CA ARG A 421 -20.03 14.71 -22.44
C ARG A 421 -18.80 14.31 -21.62
N ARG A 422 -18.92 14.28 -20.29
CA ARG A 422 -17.91 13.80 -19.33
C ARG A 422 -18.42 12.55 -18.62
N ASP A 423 -17.49 11.71 -18.17
CA ASP A 423 -17.78 10.40 -17.60
C ASP A 423 -18.34 10.47 -16.18
N PHE A 424 -17.77 11.35 -15.35
CA PHE A 424 -18.18 11.50 -13.97
C PHE A 424 -19.42 12.39 -13.85
N ASP A 425 -20.52 11.79 -13.43
CA ASP A 425 -21.77 12.48 -13.15
C ASP A 425 -22.46 11.77 -11.97
N ILE A 426 -22.80 12.52 -10.94
CA ILE A 426 -23.62 12.09 -9.80
C ILE A 426 -24.72 13.11 -9.50
N SER A 427 -25.11 13.91 -10.49
CA SER A 427 -26.02 15.04 -10.34
C SER A 427 -27.43 14.67 -9.90
N ALA A 428 -27.81 13.39 -10.02
CA ALA A 428 -29.04 12.86 -9.40
C ALA A 428 -29.03 13.00 -7.86
N LEU A 429 -27.85 13.16 -7.25
CA LEU A 429 -27.67 13.25 -5.81
C LEU A 429 -27.49 14.71 -5.31
N ALA A 430 -27.61 15.70 -6.20
CA ALA A 430 -27.37 17.11 -5.89
C ALA A 430 -28.44 17.74 -4.97
N GLU A 431 -29.62 17.14 -4.89
CA GLU A 431 -30.79 17.65 -4.15
C GLU A 431 -31.22 16.71 -3.01
N LEU A 432 -30.33 15.81 -2.56
CA LEU A 432 -30.63 14.92 -1.44
C LEU A 432 -30.95 15.72 -0.18
N ALA A 433 -32.06 15.37 0.47
CA ALA A 433 -32.32 15.81 1.83
C ALA A 433 -31.30 15.17 2.80
N ASP A 434 -31.09 15.78 3.96
CA ASP A 434 -30.10 15.29 4.93
C ASP A 434 -30.40 13.85 5.38
N ALA A 435 -31.68 13.51 5.57
CA ALA A 435 -32.10 12.15 5.90
C ALA A 435 -31.74 11.13 4.80
N ASP A 436 -31.83 11.52 3.53
CA ASP A 436 -31.50 10.65 2.39
C ASP A 436 -29.97 10.52 2.22
N TYR A 437 -29.21 11.58 2.48
CA TYR A 437 -27.75 11.52 2.56
C TYR A 437 -27.30 10.58 3.68
N ASP A 438 -27.95 10.64 4.84
CA ASP A 438 -27.67 9.74 5.97
C ASP A 438 -28.08 8.31 5.70
N ALA A 439 -29.16 8.08 4.95
CA ALA A 439 -29.62 6.77 4.53
C ALA A 439 -28.97 6.25 3.24
N LEU A 440 -28.05 7.03 2.63
CA LEU A 440 -27.49 6.75 1.31
C LEU A 440 -26.97 5.31 1.21
N GLN A 441 -27.56 4.58 0.27
CA GLN A 441 -27.13 3.23 -0.10
C GLN A 441 -25.98 3.29 -1.11
N PRO A 442 -25.14 2.26 -1.19
CA PRO A 442 -24.02 2.27 -2.13
C PRO A 442 -24.46 2.36 -3.60
N VAL A 443 -24.05 3.41 -4.30
CA VAL A 443 -24.39 3.67 -5.71
C VAL A 443 -23.13 3.77 -6.56
N GLN A 444 -23.20 3.39 -7.83
CA GLN A 444 -22.09 3.55 -8.78
C GLN A 444 -22.36 4.76 -9.68
N TRP A 445 -21.32 5.47 -10.08
CA TRP A 445 -21.41 6.47 -11.14
C TRP A 445 -20.98 5.88 -12.51
N PRO A 446 -21.45 6.43 -13.64
CA PRO A 446 -22.30 7.63 -13.80
C PRO A 446 -23.75 7.45 -13.34
N LEU A 447 -24.31 8.49 -12.72
CA LEU A 447 -25.67 8.64 -12.22
C LEU A 447 -26.18 10.09 -12.45
N PRO A 448 -26.42 10.49 -13.72
CA PRO A 448 -26.98 11.80 -14.04
C PRO A 448 -28.43 11.94 -13.57
N ARG A 449 -28.94 13.16 -13.41
CA ARG A 449 -30.34 13.45 -13.00
C ARG A 449 -31.42 12.71 -13.80
N SER A 450 -31.12 12.30 -15.04
CA SER A 450 -32.04 11.56 -15.91
C SER A 450 -32.16 10.06 -15.57
N THR A 451 -31.37 9.54 -14.63
CA THR A 451 -31.37 8.12 -14.26
C THR A 451 -31.62 7.90 -12.77
N THR A 452 -32.07 6.70 -12.44
CA THR A 452 -32.34 6.26 -11.05
C THR A 452 -31.33 5.23 -10.54
N ALA A 453 -30.53 4.65 -11.45
CA ALA A 453 -29.47 3.70 -11.15
C ALA A 453 -28.26 3.98 -12.02
N GLY A 454 -27.07 3.77 -11.46
CA GLY A 454 -25.83 4.04 -12.15
C GLY A 454 -25.37 2.91 -13.05
N ALA A 455 -24.47 3.22 -13.98
CA ALA A 455 -23.94 2.23 -14.90
C ALA A 455 -22.82 1.37 -14.26
N ALA A 456 -23.08 0.07 -14.10
CA ALA A 456 -22.12 -0.88 -13.54
C ALA A 456 -20.89 -1.07 -14.46
N ARG A 457 -21.10 -1.07 -15.78
CA ARG A 457 -20.05 -1.29 -16.79
C ARG A 457 -20.08 -0.18 -17.84
N LEU A 458 -18.91 0.19 -18.34
CA LEU A 458 -18.73 1.24 -19.35
C LEU A 458 -17.93 0.71 -20.54
N PHE A 459 -18.14 1.33 -21.71
CA PHE A 459 -17.43 1.06 -22.97
C PHE A 459 -17.74 -0.25 -23.71
N GLY A 460 -18.71 -1.05 -23.24
CA GLY A 460 -19.09 -2.30 -23.90
C GLY A 460 -19.61 -2.16 -25.34
N ALA A 461 -20.09 -0.96 -25.70
CA ALA A 461 -20.54 -0.57 -27.04
C ALA A 461 -19.76 0.67 -27.56
N GLY A 462 -18.52 0.86 -27.09
CA GLY A 462 -17.73 2.07 -27.37
C GLY A 462 -18.20 3.28 -26.55
N GLY A 463 -18.17 4.47 -27.16
CA GLY A 463 -18.55 5.72 -26.46
C GLY A 463 -17.47 6.23 -25.51
N PHE A 464 -16.21 6.19 -25.94
CA PHE A 464 -15.07 6.69 -25.17
C PHE A 464 -15.11 8.22 -25.06
N PHE A 465 -14.40 8.78 -24.08
CA PHE A 465 -14.37 10.21 -23.78
C PHE A 465 -13.26 10.98 -24.51
N THR A 466 -12.66 10.37 -25.55
CA THR A 466 -11.77 11.06 -26.48
C THR A 466 -12.57 12.00 -27.40
N ALA A 467 -11.89 12.94 -28.04
CA ALA A 467 -12.53 13.95 -28.90
C ALA A 467 -13.37 13.35 -30.05
N ASP A 468 -12.97 12.20 -30.60
CA ASP A 468 -13.70 11.49 -31.67
C ASP A 468 -14.51 10.29 -31.16
N ARG A 469 -14.65 10.13 -29.84
CA ARG A 469 -15.36 9.04 -29.17
C ARG A 469 -14.81 7.62 -29.42
N LYS A 470 -13.63 7.49 -30.03
CA LYS A 470 -12.90 6.23 -30.21
C LYS A 470 -11.78 6.08 -29.18
N ALA A 471 -11.59 4.88 -28.63
CA ALA A 471 -10.42 4.60 -27.79
C ALA A 471 -9.12 4.78 -28.57
N ARG A 472 -8.00 4.84 -27.85
CA ARG A 472 -6.66 4.88 -28.43
C ARG A 472 -5.87 3.65 -28.01
N CYS A 473 -5.48 2.86 -29.00
CA CYS A 473 -4.33 1.98 -28.83
C CYS A 473 -3.06 2.85 -28.89
N ILE A 474 -2.22 2.76 -27.87
CA ILE A 474 -1.04 3.61 -27.72
C ILE A 474 0.21 2.85 -28.14
N ALA A 475 1.00 3.42 -29.04
CA ALA A 475 2.30 2.90 -29.41
C ALA A 475 3.29 3.06 -28.25
N VAL A 476 3.78 1.92 -27.74
CA VAL A 476 4.74 1.85 -26.63
C VAL A 476 5.97 1.11 -27.11
N GLY A 477 7.07 1.86 -27.25
CA GLY A 477 8.37 1.34 -27.66
C GLY A 477 9.20 0.75 -26.50
N PRO A 478 10.44 0.33 -26.78
CA PRO A 478 11.31 -0.29 -25.78
C PRO A 478 11.76 0.73 -24.74
N ARG A 479 11.60 0.39 -23.46
CA ARG A 479 12.09 1.19 -22.32
C ARG A 479 12.52 0.29 -21.17
N GLY A 480 13.72 0.56 -20.64
CA GLY A 480 14.23 -0.09 -19.43
C GLY A 480 14.03 0.79 -18.18
N PRO A 481 14.34 0.25 -16.99
CA PRO A 481 14.36 1.03 -15.75
C PRO A 481 15.24 2.28 -15.87
N ALA A 482 14.88 3.35 -15.14
CA ALA A 482 15.62 4.62 -15.23
C ALA A 482 17.05 4.52 -14.68
N HIS A 483 17.24 3.67 -13.67
CA HIS A 483 18.53 3.36 -13.07
C HIS A 483 18.80 1.87 -13.13
N VAL A 484 19.79 1.47 -13.92
CA VAL A 484 20.23 0.06 -14.02
C VAL A 484 21.20 -0.30 -12.88
N VAL A 485 21.25 -1.59 -12.56
CA VAL A 485 22.25 -2.15 -11.62
C VAL A 485 23.68 -2.01 -12.17
N ASN A 486 24.65 -1.97 -11.27
CA ASN A 486 26.08 -1.93 -11.60
C ASN A 486 26.91 -2.53 -10.46
N ASP A 487 28.24 -2.57 -10.60
CA ASP A 487 29.13 -3.16 -9.58
C ASP A 487 29.00 -2.51 -8.19
N SER A 488 28.64 -1.22 -8.13
CA SER A 488 28.41 -0.52 -6.86
C SER A 488 27.06 -0.89 -6.25
N PHE A 489 26.03 -1.11 -7.06
CA PHE A 489 24.66 -1.45 -6.65
C PHE A 489 24.12 -2.64 -7.46
N PRO A 490 24.55 -3.88 -7.13
CA PRO A 490 24.35 -5.03 -8.01
C PRO A 490 22.95 -5.66 -7.91
N LEU A 491 22.13 -5.27 -6.93
CA LEU A 491 20.82 -5.86 -6.68
C LEU A 491 19.69 -4.86 -6.97
N VAL A 492 18.54 -5.36 -7.42
CA VAL A 492 17.32 -4.57 -7.57
C VAL A 492 16.46 -4.69 -6.32
N LEU A 493 16.17 -3.57 -5.67
CA LEU A 493 15.19 -3.49 -4.58
C LEU A 493 13.78 -3.29 -5.13
N ASN A 494 12.88 -4.17 -4.68
CA ASN A 494 11.43 -4.07 -4.83
C ASN A 494 10.79 -3.84 -3.44
N SER A 495 10.01 -2.77 -3.27
CA SER A 495 9.29 -2.53 -2.01
C SER A 495 7.83 -3.02 -2.04
N GLY A 496 7.25 -3.35 -0.89
CA GLY A 496 5.82 -3.69 -0.87
C GLY A 496 5.18 -3.73 0.51
N ARG A 497 4.23 -4.67 0.68
CA ARG A 497 3.35 -4.76 1.84
C ARG A 497 3.43 -6.11 2.52
N ILE A 498 3.14 -6.13 3.82
CA ILE A 498 2.81 -7.34 4.58
C ILE A 498 1.34 -7.32 4.97
N ARG A 499 0.79 -8.51 5.16
CA ARG A 499 -0.63 -8.76 5.46
C ARG A 499 -1.20 -7.89 6.59
N ASP A 500 -0.53 -7.85 7.74
CA ASP A 500 -1.13 -7.39 9.00
C ASP A 500 -0.92 -5.89 9.27
N GLN A 501 -0.22 -5.18 8.37
CA GLN A 501 0.15 -3.79 8.58
C GLN A 501 -0.45 -2.89 7.51
N TRP A 502 -1.00 -1.76 7.96
CA TRP A 502 -1.55 -0.76 7.06
C TRP A 502 -0.59 0.42 6.92
N HIS A 503 -0.25 0.73 5.67
CA HIS A 503 0.56 1.89 5.28
C HIS A 503 1.82 2.06 6.15
N THR A 504 1.90 3.09 7.00
CA THR A 504 3.07 3.45 7.83
C THR A 504 2.93 3.02 9.30
N MET A 505 2.08 2.03 9.58
CA MET A 505 1.84 1.44 10.91
C MET A 505 1.36 2.41 12.01
N THR A 506 0.99 3.64 11.67
CA THR A 506 0.54 4.65 12.65
C THR A 506 -0.75 4.23 13.37
N ARG A 507 -1.54 3.34 12.75
CA ARG A 507 -2.72 2.69 13.34
C ARG A 507 -2.43 1.24 13.75
N THR A 508 -1.99 0.41 12.81
CA THR A 508 -1.87 -1.04 13.02
C THR A 508 -0.72 -1.43 13.96
N GLY A 509 0.34 -0.60 14.06
CA GLY A 509 1.45 -0.79 14.99
C GLY A 509 1.06 -0.63 16.46
N LYS A 510 -0.09 -0.01 16.75
CA LYS A 510 -0.62 0.12 18.13
C LYS A 510 -1.28 -1.15 18.66
N THR A 511 -1.51 -2.14 17.79
CA THR A 511 -2.30 -3.34 18.14
C THR A 511 -1.40 -4.56 18.23
N ALA A 512 -1.24 -5.10 19.46
CA ALA A 512 -0.41 -6.28 19.74
C ALA A 512 -0.69 -7.48 18.82
N ARG A 513 -1.98 -7.69 18.48
CA ARG A 513 -2.40 -8.77 17.59
C ARG A 513 -1.80 -8.63 16.19
N LEU A 514 -1.75 -7.42 15.63
CA LEU A 514 -1.30 -7.16 14.26
C LEU A 514 0.23 -7.17 14.14
N THR A 515 0.94 -6.81 15.20
CA THR A 515 2.42 -6.78 15.25
C THR A 515 3.05 -8.15 15.54
N SER A 516 2.27 -9.12 16.00
CA SER A 516 2.77 -10.43 16.45
C SER A 516 3.32 -11.35 15.36
N HIS A 517 2.85 -11.21 14.12
CA HIS A 517 3.22 -12.12 13.01
C HIS A 517 4.58 -11.74 12.39
N ILE A 518 4.74 -10.47 12.00
CA ILE A 518 6.00 -9.93 11.46
C ILE A 518 6.35 -8.68 12.29
N PRO A 519 7.18 -8.83 13.32
CA PRO A 519 7.44 -7.76 14.29
C PRO A 519 8.51 -6.75 13.84
N GLU A 520 9.43 -7.18 12.97
CA GLU A 520 10.59 -6.39 12.54
C GLU A 520 10.58 -6.14 11.02
N PRO A 521 11.13 -5.01 10.56
CA PRO A 521 11.41 -4.80 9.14
C PRO A 521 12.42 -5.85 8.67
N TYR A 522 12.22 -6.38 7.47
CA TYR A 522 13.06 -7.45 6.94
C TYR A 522 13.43 -7.24 5.46
N LEU A 523 14.55 -7.84 5.08
CA LEU A 523 14.98 -8.03 3.69
C LEU A 523 14.74 -9.47 3.31
N GLU A 524 13.99 -9.72 2.24
CA GLU A 524 13.92 -11.02 1.58
C GLU A 524 14.96 -11.07 0.46
N ILE A 525 15.81 -12.10 0.46
CA ILE A 525 16.92 -12.25 -0.48
C ILE A 525 17.11 -13.73 -0.85
N HIS A 526 17.52 -13.99 -2.09
CA HIS A 526 17.84 -15.35 -2.53
C HIS A 526 19.09 -15.88 -1.79
N PRO A 527 19.16 -17.17 -1.40
CA PRO A 527 20.31 -17.72 -0.67
C PRO A 527 21.67 -17.51 -1.35
N VAL A 528 21.72 -17.56 -2.69
CA VAL A 528 22.97 -17.29 -3.46
C VAL A 528 23.42 -15.85 -3.32
N ASP A 529 22.50 -14.89 -3.41
CA ASP A 529 22.84 -13.47 -3.26
C ASP A 529 23.17 -13.14 -1.80
N ALA A 530 22.50 -13.79 -0.84
CA ALA A 530 22.80 -13.66 0.58
C ALA A 530 24.24 -14.07 0.87
N LEU A 531 24.69 -15.21 0.32
CA LEU A 531 26.06 -15.68 0.42
C LEU A 531 27.04 -14.67 -0.21
N ALA A 532 26.76 -14.18 -1.42
CA ALA A 532 27.59 -13.18 -2.09
C ALA A 532 27.69 -11.86 -1.31
N CYS A 533 26.63 -11.47 -0.60
CA CYS A 533 26.58 -10.27 0.25
C CYS A 533 27.16 -10.51 1.66
N GLY A 534 27.53 -11.74 2.00
CA GLY A 534 28.04 -12.11 3.33
C GLY A 534 26.99 -12.07 4.45
N VAL A 535 25.72 -12.24 4.13
CA VAL A 535 24.60 -12.20 5.08
C VAL A 535 23.93 -13.57 5.24
N GLY A 536 23.34 -13.83 6.41
CA GLY A 536 22.66 -15.10 6.71
C GLY A 536 21.26 -14.88 7.28
N GLU A 537 20.47 -15.95 7.35
CA GLU A 537 19.14 -15.95 7.97
C GLU A 537 19.17 -15.33 9.38
N ASN A 538 18.19 -14.48 9.71
CA ASN A 538 18.04 -13.78 11.00
C ASN A 538 19.20 -12.85 11.44
N THR A 539 20.25 -12.72 10.62
CA THR A 539 21.29 -11.69 10.83
C THR A 539 20.74 -10.30 10.46
N LEU A 540 21.49 -9.25 10.79
CA LEU A 540 21.19 -7.89 10.35
C LEU A 540 21.97 -7.56 9.08
N ALA A 541 21.35 -6.83 8.17
CA ALA A 541 21.97 -6.30 6.98
C ALA A 541 21.71 -4.80 6.86
N ARG A 542 22.71 -4.10 6.32
CA ARG A 542 22.58 -2.74 5.81
C ARG A 542 22.19 -2.82 4.34
N VAL A 543 21.07 -2.20 4.00
CA VAL A 543 20.62 -2.03 2.62
C VAL A 543 20.78 -0.56 2.28
N HIS A 544 21.58 -0.24 1.27
CA HIS A 544 21.81 1.14 0.89
C HIS A 544 21.76 1.34 -0.63
N SER A 545 21.32 2.53 -1.02
CA SER A 545 21.29 3.02 -2.39
C SER A 545 22.08 4.34 -2.48
N ARG A 546 21.95 5.04 -3.60
CA ARG A 546 22.48 6.41 -3.74
C ARG A 546 21.75 7.45 -2.89
N TRP A 547 20.51 7.16 -2.48
CA TRP A 547 19.62 8.12 -1.81
C TRP A 547 19.58 7.94 -0.29
N GLY A 548 19.81 6.72 0.19
CA GLY A 548 19.78 6.46 1.63
C GLY A 548 20.01 5.01 1.98
N GLU A 549 19.84 4.71 3.27
CA GLU A 549 20.09 3.39 3.83
C GLU A 549 19.06 2.99 4.89
N MET A 550 19.03 1.69 5.17
CA MET A 550 18.30 1.12 6.31
C MET A 550 19.06 -0.06 6.90
N ILE A 551 18.71 -0.44 8.13
CA ILE A 551 19.18 -1.67 8.79
C ILE A 551 17.97 -2.57 9.04
N VAL A 552 18.05 -3.83 8.61
CA VAL A 552 16.93 -4.78 8.63
C VAL A 552 17.37 -6.21 8.95
N ARG A 553 16.40 -7.02 9.39
CA ARG A 553 16.56 -8.46 9.58
C ARG A 553 16.59 -9.18 8.23
N VAL A 554 17.51 -10.10 8.03
CA VAL A 554 17.61 -10.89 6.80
C VAL A 554 16.69 -12.10 6.87
N ARG A 555 15.94 -12.35 5.79
CA ARG A 555 15.20 -13.57 5.51
C ARG A 555 15.63 -14.10 4.15
N THR A 556 16.12 -15.33 4.13
CA THR A 556 16.50 -16.03 2.92
C THR A 556 15.29 -16.77 2.35
N SER A 557 15.12 -16.69 1.04
CA SER A 557 14.02 -17.36 0.35
C SER A 557 14.45 -17.83 -1.04
N PRO A 558 14.41 -19.13 -1.35
CA PRO A 558 14.71 -19.62 -2.70
C PRO A 558 13.67 -19.16 -3.73
N GLU A 559 12.48 -18.73 -3.29
CA GLU A 559 11.42 -18.17 -4.13
C GLU A 559 11.70 -16.72 -4.57
N GLN A 560 12.70 -16.07 -3.96
CA GLN A 560 13.13 -14.73 -4.36
C GLN A 560 14.04 -14.84 -5.58
N GLN A 561 13.78 -14.05 -6.62
CA GLN A 561 14.60 -14.09 -7.84
C GLN A 561 16.05 -13.64 -7.56
N PRO A 562 17.08 -14.38 -8.03
CA PRO A 562 18.46 -13.94 -7.96
C PRO A 562 18.67 -12.56 -8.60
N GLY A 563 19.53 -11.73 -7.99
CA GLY A 563 19.77 -10.34 -8.39
C GLY A 563 18.70 -9.36 -7.90
N SER A 564 17.71 -9.82 -7.13
CA SER A 564 16.60 -8.97 -6.63
C SER A 564 16.34 -9.19 -5.15
N VAL A 565 15.94 -8.13 -4.45
CA VAL A 565 15.58 -8.18 -3.03
C VAL A 565 14.25 -7.51 -2.76
N PHE A 566 13.57 -7.94 -1.69
CA PHE A 566 12.29 -7.36 -1.29
C PHE A 566 12.33 -6.79 0.12
N VAL A 567 11.73 -5.60 0.31
CA VAL A 567 11.56 -4.98 1.63
C VAL A 567 10.16 -4.37 1.79
N PRO A 568 9.42 -4.68 2.86
CA PRO A 568 8.15 -4.03 3.16
C PRO A 568 8.31 -2.59 3.69
N MET A 569 7.46 -1.66 3.24
CA MET A 569 7.61 -0.22 3.52
C MET A 569 6.91 0.32 4.77
N HIS A 570 6.67 -0.51 5.77
CA HIS A 570 5.69 -0.20 6.82
C HIS A 570 6.21 0.63 8.00
N TRP A 571 7.48 0.48 8.36
CA TRP A 571 8.00 1.06 9.60
C TRP A 571 8.39 2.53 9.42
N GLY A 572 7.89 3.39 10.31
CA GLY A 572 8.37 4.77 10.52
C GLY A 572 9.35 4.87 11.69
N SER A 573 10.02 6.02 11.86
CA SER A 573 11.06 6.16 12.88
C SER A 573 10.61 5.99 14.33
N PRO A 574 9.35 6.29 14.75
CA PRO A 574 8.90 5.97 16.11
C PRO A 574 8.98 4.48 16.46
N LEU A 575 8.80 3.60 15.47
CA LEU A 575 8.87 2.15 15.66
C LEU A 575 10.24 1.58 15.29
N ALA A 576 10.82 2.01 14.17
CA ALA A 576 12.15 1.59 13.75
C ALA A 576 12.90 2.75 13.06
N PRO A 577 13.73 3.51 13.81
CA PRO A 577 14.43 4.70 13.29
C PRO A 577 15.20 4.47 12.00
N ARG A 578 15.92 3.35 11.94
CA ARG A 578 16.70 2.87 10.79
C ARG A 578 15.93 1.89 9.89
N GLY A 579 14.61 1.75 10.06
CA GLY A 579 13.77 0.77 9.36
C GLY A 579 12.94 1.34 8.20
N ARG A 580 13.16 2.60 7.80
CA ARG A 580 12.40 3.27 6.73
C ARG A 580 12.99 3.00 5.36
N ILE A 581 12.45 2.01 4.64
CA ILE A 581 13.00 1.65 3.32
C ILE A 581 12.91 2.77 2.28
N ASN A 582 11.87 3.60 2.35
CA ASN A 582 11.67 4.63 1.33
C ASN A 582 12.71 5.76 1.39
N ALA A 583 13.55 5.83 2.44
CA ALA A 583 14.76 6.66 2.43
C ALA A 583 15.76 6.19 1.35
N ALA A 584 15.82 4.89 1.07
CA ALA A 584 16.70 4.33 0.05
C ALA A 584 16.05 4.27 -1.35
N VAL A 585 14.73 4.48 -1.47
CA VAL A 585 14.02 4.34 -2.75
C VAL A 585 14.30 5.54 -3.67
N ASN A 586 14.60 5.26 -4.94
CA ASN A 586 14.86 6.30 -5.93
C ASN A 586 13.63 7.19 -6.20
N PRO A 587 13.80 8.51 -6.37
CA PRO A 587 12.70 9.45 -6.59
C PRO A 587 12.35 9.64 -8.07
N VAL A 588 12.87 8.82 -9.01
CA VAL A 588 12.51 8.93 -10.42
C VAL A 588 11.03 8.64 -10.60
N VAL A 589 10.36 9.46 -11.40
CA VAL A 589 8.92 9.37 -11.65
C VAL A 589 8.62 9.08 -13.12
N ASP A 590 7.44 8.49 -13.36
CA ASP A 590 6.85 8.47 -14.70
C ASP A 590 6.61 9.92 -15.19
N PRO A 591 7.01 10.24 -16.43
CA PRO A 591 6.95 11.62 -16.90
C PRO A 591 5.51 12.13 -17.08
N LEU A 592 4.56 11.24 -17.38
CA LEU A 592 3.17 11.61 -17.65
C LEU A 592 2.40 11.77 -16.34
N SER A 593 2.35 10.69 -15.56
CA SER A 593 1.82 10.68 -14.22
C SER A 593 3.02 10.76 -13.30
N GLY A 594 3.27 11.74 -12.44
CA GLY A 594 4.47 11.75 -11.59
C GLY A 594 4.53 10.66 -10.50
N GLN A 595 4.30 9.39 -10.84
CA GLN A 595 4.34 8.24 -9.95
C GLN A 595 5.78 7.71 -9.87
N PRO A 596 6.32 7.48 -8.66
CA PRO A 596 7.71 7.06 -8.53
C PRO A 596 7.97 5.58 -8.85
N GLU A 597 9.21 5.29 -9.25
CA GLU A 597 9.75 3.95 -9.55
C GLU A 597 10.09 3.15 -8.27
N SER A 598 9.12 3.00 -7.37
CA SER A 598 9.33 2.32 -6.08
C SER A 598 9.54 0.80 -6.17
N LYS A 599 9.37 0.20 -7.36
CA LYS A 599 9.53 -1.24 -7.61
C LYS A 599 10.89 -1.61 -8.23
N HIS A 600 11.74 -0.62 -8.50
CA HIS A 600 13.07 -0.85 -9.05
C HIS A 600 14.04 0.19 -8.51
N THR A 601 14.87 -0.16 -7.53
CA THR A 601 15.95 0.71 -7.04
C THR A 601 17.25 -0.10 -6.97
N PRO A 602 18.32 0.28 -7.67
CA PRO A 602 19.62 -0.34 -7.47
C PRO A 602 20.11 -0.16 -6.03
N VAL A 603 20.43 -1.26 -5.36
CA VAL A 603 20.93 -1.30 -3.99
C VAL A 603 22.15 -2.20 -3.84
N ARG A 604 22.87 -1.98 -2.74
CA ARG A 604 23.88 -2.88 -2.22
C ARG A 604 23.44 -3.36 -0.84
N VAL A 605 23.60 -4.66 -0.61
CA VAL A 605 23.32 -5.32 0.66
C VAL A 605 24.64 -5.74 1.28
N GLN A 606 24.83 -5.45 2.56
CA GLN A 606 26.04 -5.82 3.31
C GLN A 606 25.68 -6.28 4.71
N ALA A 607 26.48 -7.19 5.27
CA ALA A 607 26.34 -7.60 6.66
C ALA A 607 26.48 -6.41 7.62
N TYR A 608 25.53 -6.29 8.54
CA TYR A 608 25.62 -5.37 9.66
C TYR A 608 26.00 -6.16 10.92
N ARG A 609 27.17 -5.86 11.49
CA ARG A 609 27.79 -6.63 12.58
C ARG A 609 27.85 -5.80 13.87
N PRO A 610 26.74 -5.72 14.63
CA PRO A 610 26.77 -5.05 15.93
C PRO A 610 27.66 -5.81 16.92
N ARG A 611 28.15 -5.14 17.96
CA ARG A 611 28.95 -5.77 19.03
C ARG A 611 28.11 -6.64 19.96
N TRP A 612 26.82 -6.33 20.07
CA TRP A 612 25.88 -7.06 20.90
C TRP A 612 24.47 -6.99 20.32
N HIS A 613 23.66 -7.97 20.66
CA HIS A 613 22.24 -8.03 20.38
C HIS A 613 21.48 -8.14 21.71
N GLY A 614 20.27 -7.60 21.74
CA GLY A 614 19.42 -7.78 22.90
C GLY A 614 17.95 -7.59 22.58
N PHE A 615 17.12 -7.90 23.57
CA PHE A 615 15.74 -7.45 23.58
C PHE A 615 15.32 -7.08 25.00
N LEU A 616 14.38 -6.16 25.07
CA LEU A 616 13.77 -5.69 26.30
C LEU A 616 12.26 -5.89 26.23
N LEU A 617 11.68 -6.50 27.25
CA LEU A 617 10.23 -6.51 27.46
C LEU A 617 9.89 -5.62 28.66
N CYS A 618 8.94 -4.70 28.51
CA CYS A 618 8.49 -3.80 29.57
C CYS A 618 6.97 -3.78 29.66
N ARG A 619 6.41 -3.79 30.87
CA ARG A 619 4.95 -3.77 31.06
C ARG A 619 4.32 -2.50 30.47
N GLN A 620 4.99 -1.37 30.67
CA GLN A 620 4.59 -0.06 30.17
C GLN A 620 5.50 0.38 29.01
N ALA A 621 4.97 1.29 28.17
CA ALA A 621 5.81 1.94 27.17
C ALA A 621 6.85 2.78 27.90
N MET A 622 8.08 2.78 27.38
CA MET A 622 9.15 3.62 27.89
C MET A 622 9.85 4.37 26.75
N ALA A 623 10.66 5.37 27.12
CA ALA A 623 11.61 5.97 26.20
C ALA A 623 12.60 4.87 25.74
N PRO A 624 12.62 4.51 24.45
CA PRO A 624 13.51 3.45 23.99
C PRO A 624 14.97 3.92 24.06
N PRO A 625 15.92 3.00 24.30
CA PRO A 625 17.33 3.35 24.31
C PRO A 625 17.80 3.82 22.92
N GLU A 626 18.72 4.76 22.91
CA GLU A 626 19.39 5.22 21.69
C GLU A 626 20.51 4.25 21.32
N VAL A 627 20.19 3.37 20.37
CA VAL A 627 21.09 2.35 19.81
C VAL A 627 20.87 2.26 18.30
N GLU A 628 21.85 1.74 17.58
CA GLU A 628 21.86 1.77 16.11
C GLU A 628 20.73 0.93 15.48
N TYR A 629 20.44 -0.25 16.03
CA TYR A 629 19.28 -1.06 15.63
C TYR A 629 18.28 -1.15 16.77
N ARG A 630 17.06 -0.66 16.52
CA ARG A 630 15.96 -0.63 17.48
C ARG A 630 14.64 -0.84 16.75
N VAL A 631 13.83 -1.78 17.24
CA VAL A 631 12.45 -1.97 16.80
C VAL A 631 11.52 -2.05 18.00
N SER A 632 10.59 -1.09 18.10
CA SER A 632 9.56 -1.04 19.13
C SER A 632 8.30 -1.75 18.66
N ILE A 633 7.81 -2.69 19.46
CA ILE A 633 6.71 -3.60 19.13
C ILE A 633 5.72 -3.60 20.28
N ARG A 634 4.45 -3.31 20.00
CA ARG A 634 3.39 -3.59 20.97
C ARG A 634 3.20 -5.11 21.03
N ASP A 635 3.33 -5.70 22.20
CA ASP A 635 3.16 -7.14 22.40
C ASP A 635 2.03 -7.42 23.40
N ARG A 636 1.68 -8.69 23.62
CA ARG A 636 0.61 -9.07 24.57
C ARG A 636 1.04 -8.73 25.99
N GLY A 637 0.32 -7.80 26.63
CA GLY A 637 0.56 -7.42 28.03
C GLY A 637 1.83 -6.59 28.29
N CYS A 638 2.65 -6.31 27.26
CA CYS A 638 3.92 -5.60 27.38
C CYS A 638 4.31 -4.87 26.07
N TRP A 639 5.39 -4.12 26.12
CA TRP A 639 6.13 -3.57 25.01
C TRP A 639 7.41 -4.37 24.83
N ARG A 640 7.78 -4.61 23.57
CA ARG A 640 9.00 -5.28 23.20
C ARG A 640 9.89 -4.33 22.40
N TYR A 641 11.17 -4.30 22.74
CA TYR A 641 12.18 -3.57 22.00
C TYR A 641 13.25 -4.56 21.57
N GLU A 642 13.39 -4.78 20.26
CA GLU A 642 14.52 -5.53 19.70
C GLU A 642 15.69 -4.55 19.49
N LEU A 643 16.88 -4.91 19.96
CA LEU A 643 18.03 -4.02 20.09
C LEU A 643 19.30 -4.65 19.49
N ALA A 644 20.15 -3.83 18.90
CA ALA A 644 21.55 -4.16 18.66
C ALA A 644 22.39 -2.88 18.62
N GLY A 645 23.61 -2.95 19.14
CA GLY A 645 24.48 -1.78 19.28
C GLY A 645 25.92 -1.99 18.81
N GLU A 646 26.54 -0.92 18.33
CA GLU A 646 27.97 -0.88 17.97
C GLU A 646 28.84 -0.48 19.15
N THR A 647 28.29 0.30 20.09
CA THR A 647 28.99 0.74 21.30
C THR A 647 28.99 -0.39 22.34
N ALA A 648 30.16 -0.74 22.87
CA ALA A 648 30.23 -1.69 23.99
C ALA A 648 29.64 -1.08 25.25
N VAL A 649 28.90 -1.91 26.00
CA VAL A 649 28.45 -1.56 27.34
C VAL A 649 29.40 -2.22 28.32
N GLU A 650 30.07 -1.41 29.13
CA GLU A 650 31.07 -1.87 30.09
C GLU A 650 30.42 -2.66 31.23
N HIS A 651 29.27 -2.18 31.74
CA HIS A 651 28.57 -2.79 32.86
C HIS A 651 27.06 -2.91 32.61
N TRP A 652 26.62 -4.08 32.14
CA TRP A 652 25.22 -4.33 31.82
C TRP A 652 24.24 -4.12 32.99
N PRO A 653 24.52 -4.57 34.23
CA PRO A 653 23.68 -4.27 35.39
C PRO A 653 23.42 -2.78 35.63
N THR A 654 24.43 -1.92 35.49
CA THR A 654 24.28 -0.46 35.64
C THR A 654 23.46 0.11 34.49
N TRP A 655 23.78 -0.27 33.25
CA TRP A 655 23.03 0.17 32.08
C TRP A 655 21.54 -0.23 32.16
N ALA A 656 21.24 -1.43 32.65
CA ALA A 656 19.87 -1.91 32.83
C ALA A 656 19.12 -1.10 33.89
N ARG A 657 19.76 -0.76 35.01
CA ARG A 657 19.20 0.07 36.08
C ARG A 657 18.98 1.52 35.65
N ASP A 658 19.93 2.10 34.93
CA ASP A 658 19.80 3.45 34.37
C ASP A 658 18.62 3.52 33.38
N LEU A 659 18.42 2.45 32.61
CA LEU A 659 17.36 2.34 31.62
C LEU A 659 15.98 2.10 32.26
N LEU A 660 15.89 1.17 33.22
CA LEU A 660 14.62 0.69 33.76
C LEU A 660 14.19 1.41 35.04
N GLY A 661 15.14 1.98 35.78
CA GLY A 661 14.97 2.48 37.14
C GLY A 661 15.47 1.49 38.19
N ASP A 662 15.82 1.99 39.38
CA ASP A 662 16.33 1.18 40.50
C ASP A 662 15.74 1.68 41.83
N ALA A 663 14.41 1.56 41.96
CA ALA A 663 13.73 1.99 43.18
C ALA A 663 13.93 0.96 44.32
N PRO A 664 13.96 1.38 45.60
CA PRO A 664 14.28 0.49 46.72
C PRO A 664 13.31 -0.69 46.94
N ASP A 665 12.07 -0.54 46.47
CA ASP A 665 11.00 -1.55 46.54
C ASP A 665 11.04 -2.54 45.37
N TRP A 666 11.97 -2.36 44.41
CA TRP A 666 12.09 -3.22 43.25
C TRP A 666 13.03 -4.40 43.52
N GLU A 667 12.59 -5.60 43.15
CA GLU A 667 13.39 -6.81 43.21
C GLU A 667 14.05 -7.04 41.85
N TRP A 668 15.39 -7.05 41.83
CA TRP A 668 16.17 -7.40 40.66
C TRP A 668 16.59 -8.86 40.67
N LEU A 669 16.28 -9.57 39.59
CA LEU A 669 16.84 -10.87 39.26
C LEU A 669 17.89 -10.69 38.18
N GLU A 670 19.13 -11.08 38.44
CA GLU A 670 20.23 -10.84 37.51
C GLU A 670 21.10 -12.09 37.26
N PHE A 671 21.59 -12.19 36.02
CA PHE A 671 22.64 -13.09 35.61
C PHE A 671 23.57 -12.35 34.65
N ALA A 672 24.86 -12.34 34.95
CA ALA A 672 25.88 -11.73 34.09
C ALA A 672 27.03 -12.72 33.90
N ASP A 673 27.40 -12.93 32.64
CA ASP A 673 28.60 -13.65 32.23
C ASP A 673 29.43 -12.72 31.34
N ALA A 674 30.37 -12.02 31.96
CA ALA A 674 31.24 -11.07 31.26
C ALA A 674 32.13 -11.76 30.22
N SER A 675 32.53 -13.01 30.46
CA SER A 675 33.40 -13.77 29.54
C SER A 675 32.66 -14.16 28.25
N ALA A 676 31.39 -14.52 28.36
CA ALA A 676 30.52 -14.84 27.22
C ALA A 676 29.81 -13.61 26.65
N GLY A 677 29.96 -12.42 27.25
CA GLY A 677 29.24 -11.20 26.87
C GLY A 677 27.71 -11.32 27.01
N ARG A 678 27.23 -12.11 27.98
CA ARG A 678 25.79 -12.35 28.18
C ARG A 678 25.30 -11.65 29.45
N TYR A 679 24.14 -11.01 29.34
CA TYR A 679 23.46 -10.43 30.49
C TYR A 679 21.96 -10.72 30.43
N ARG A 680 21.37 -10.94 31.60
CA ARG A 680 19.94 -11.11 31.79
C ARG A 680 19.57 -10.37 33.07
N GLY A 681 18.62 -9.45 32.97
CA GLY A 681 18.08 -8.72 34.10
C GLY A 681 16.56 -8.77 34.07
N ALA A 682 15.92 -8.88 35.22
CA ALA A 682 14.48 -8.72 35.34
C ALA A 682 14.12 -7.95 36.61
N VAL A 683 13.11 -7.09 36.49
CA VAL A 683 12.59 -6.25 37.56
C VAL A 683 11.23 -6.77 37.97
N LEU A 684 11.04 -7.00 39.26
CA LEU A 684 9.77 -7.38 39.87
C LEU A 684 9.37 -6.32 40.89
N VAL A 685 8.07 -6.02 40.94
CA VAL A 685 7.44 -5.18 41.98
C VAL A 685 6.30 -5.99 42.56
N ASP A 686 6.32 -6.22 43.87
CA ASP A 686 5.40 -7.12 44.56
C ASP A 686 5.33 -8.54 43.94
N GLY A 687 6.48 -9.05 43.48
CA GLY A 687 6.60 -10.35 42.79
C GLY A 687 6.02 -10.36 41.36
N ARG A 688 5.55 -9.22 40.86
CA ARG A 688 5.03 -9.07 39.49
C ARG A 688 6.10 -8.55 38.55
N LEU A 689 6.31 -9.24 37.42
CA LEU A 689 7.27 -8.84 36.40
C LEU A 689 6.93 -7.46 35.80
N GLN A 690 7.86 -6.52 35.86
CA GLN A 690 7.75 -5.18 35.27
C GLN A 690 8.58 -5.02 34.01
N ALA A 691 9.78 -5.62 33.98
CA ALA A 691 10.63 -5.61 32.80
C ALA A 691 11.60 -6.78 32.80
N CYS A 692 12.09 -7.18 31.62
CA CYS A 692 13.25 -8.05 31.49
C CYS A 692 14.09 -7.74 30.24
N LEU A 693 15.41 -7.73 30.42
CA LEU A 693 16.42 -7.44 29.41
C LEU A 693 17.28 -8.69 29.20
N PHE A 694 17.50 -9.06 27.94
CA PHE A 694 18.41 -10.13 27.54
C PHE A 694 19.40 -9.60 26.53
N VAL A 695 20.69 -9.87 26.76
CA VAL A 695 21.79 -9.43 25.90
C VAL A 695 22.75 -10.59 25.63
N ALA A 696 23.27 -10.66 24.41
CA ALA A 696 24.26 -11.63 23.97
C ALA A 696 25.14 -11.05 22.84
N PRO A 697 26.33 -11.59 22.58
CA PRO A 697 27.15 -11.19 21.44
C PRO A 697 26.56 -11.60 20.08
N SER A 698 25.63 -12.56 20.06
CA SER A 698 24.95 -13.04 18.85
C SER A 698 23.44 -12.84 18.94
N HIS A 699 22.74 -12.99 17.81
CA HIS A 699 21.28 -12.90 17.73
C HIS A 699 20.56 -14.13 18.34
N GLU A 700 21.30 -15.11 18.87
CA GLU A 700 20.78 -16.28 19.60
C GLU A 700 20.32 -15.87 21.00
N LEU A 701 19.09 -15.38 21.04
CA LEU A 701 18.43 -14.86 22.22
C LEU A 701 17.15 -15.66 22.52
N PRO A 702 16.70 -15.74 23.78
CA PRO A 702 15.49 -16.48 24.17
C PRO A 702 14.24 -16.16 23.35
N LEU A 703 13.29 -17.11 23.33
CA LEU A 703 12.01 -16.95 22.63
C LEU A 703 11.14 -15.88 23.30
N ARG A 704 10.76 -14.86 22.54
CA ARG A 704 10.00 -13.70 23.05
C ARG A 704 8.58 -14.07 23.49
N GLY A 705 7.90 -14.96 22.76
CA GLY A 705 6.49 -15.27 23.00
C GLY A 705 6.22 -15.87 24.38
N TRP A 706 7.08 -16.80 24.83
CA TRP A 706 6.99 -17.38 26.16
C TRP A 706 7.24 -16.32 27.26
N LEU A 707 8.29 -15.51 27.11
CA LEU A 707 8.62 -14.45 28.06
C LEU A 707 7.51 -13.38 28.17
N ALA A 708 6.94 -12.98 27.04
CA ALA A 708 5.81 -12.05 27.02
C ALA A 708 4.59 -12.63 27.78
N GLY A 709 4.40 -13.95 27.76
CA GLY A 709 3.37 -14.64 28.54
C GLY A 709 3.50 -14.44 30.05
N LEU A 710 4.73 -14.30 30.58
CA LEU A 710 4.97 -14.07 32.02
C LEU A 710 4.41 -12.73 32.50
N PHE A 711 4.23 -11.74 31.60
CA PHE A 711 3.64 -10.45 31.97
C PHE A 711 2.14 -10.55 32.32
N ALA A 712 1.46 -11.64 31.97
CA ALA A 712 0.09 -11.91 32.38
C ALA A 712 -0.02 -12.47 33.80
N VAL A 713 1.09 -12.98 34.37
CA VAL A 713 1.12 -13.55 35.72
C VAL A 713 1.20 -12.43 36.77
N GLN A 714 0.39 -12.53 37.82
CA GLN A 714 0.35 -11.53 38.89
C GLN A 714 1.54 -11.63 39.83
N ASN A 715 1.94 -12.85 40.21
CA ASN A 715 3.11 -13.09 41.04
C ASN A 715 3.87 -14.31 40.50
N LEU A 716 5.15 -14.12 40.17
CA LEU A 716 5.97 -15.20 39.62
C LEU A 716 6.38 -16.18 40.72
N ASP A 717 6.08 -17.46 40.54
CA ASP A 717 6.58 -18.49 41.44
C ASP A 717 8.09 -18.72 41.28
N SER A 718 8.70 -19.47 42.20
CA SER A 718 10.15 -19.74 42.19
C SER A 718 10.63 -20.44 40.93
N ALA A 719 9.80 -21.30 40.31
CA ALA A 719 10.16 -22.01 39.08
C ALA A 719 10.16 -21.05 37.88
N GLN A 720 9.16 -20.17 37.79
CA GLN A 720 9.06 -19.12 36.77
C GLN A 720 10.19 -18.10 36.90
N ARG A 721 10.53 -17.69 38.12
CA ARG A 721 11.70 -16.84 38.40
C ARG A 721 13.00 -17.50 37.93
N ALA A 722 13.21 -18.78 38.24
CA ALA A 722 14.38 -19.53 37.79
C ALA A 722 14.43 -19.68 36.26
N SER A 723 13.30 -19.96 35.63
CA SER A 723 13.18 -20.04 34.16
C SER A 723 13.49 -18.70 33.48
N LEU A 724 13.02 -17.59 34.04
CA LEU A 724 13.29 -16.24 33.55
C LEU A 724 14.80 -15.94 33.53
N LEU A 725 15.50 -16.22 34.63
CA LEU A 725 16.96 -16.09 34.71
C LEU A 725 17.70 -17.07 33.79
N ALA A 726 17.20 -18.30 33.66
CA ALA A 726 17.76 -19.30 32.76
C ALA A 726 17.54 -18.97 31.27
N GLY A 727 16.61 -18.06 30.95
CA GLY A 727 16.27 -17.68 29.58
C GLY A 727 15.63 -18.83 28.78
N ARG A 728 14.95 -19.75 29.46
CA ARG A 728 14.29 -20.92 28.84
C ARG A 728 13.01 -21.31 29.61
N PRO A 729 11.97 -21.79 28.90
CA PRO A 729 10.74 -22.24 29.55
C PRO A 729 10.99 -23.39 30.53
N GLY A 730 10.21 -23.42 31.62
CA GLY A 730 10.22 -24.51 32.60
C GLY A 730 9.53 -25.77 32.08
N GLN A 731 9.76 -26.92 32.73
CA GLN A 731 9.09 -28.17 32.38
C GLN A 731 7.55 -27.99 32.49
N GLY A 732 6.83 -28.26 31.38
CA GLY A 732 5.36 -28.20 31.33
C GLY A 732 4.75 -26.93 30.71
N GLN A 733 5.52 -25.86 30.47
CA GLN A 733 5.03 -24.68 29.75
C GLN A 733 5.13 -24.89 28.22
N ARG A 734 3.99 -24.88 27.52
CA ARG A 734 3.94 -25.13 26.06
C ARG A 734 4.42 -23.91 25.28
N ASP A 735 5.54 -24.06 24.55
CA ASP A 735 5.96 -23.13 23.52
C ASP A 735 5.00 -23.23 22.32
N GLN A 736 4.26 -22.16 22.04
CA GLN A 736 3.34 -22.09 20.91
C GLN A 736 4.06 -21.83 19.58
N GLY A 737 5.36 -21.48 19.60
CA GLY A 737 6.13 -21.09 18.43
C GLY A 737 5.67 -19.74 17.84
N ARG A 738 6.18 -19.41 16.65
CA ARG A 738 5.79 -18.17 15.94
C ARG A 738 4.29 -18.17 15.63
N ILE A 739 3.63 -17.02 15.75
CA ILE A 739 2.20 -16.89 15.41
C ILE A 739 2.01 -17.09 13.91
N VAL A 740 1.08 -17.99 13.54
CA VAL A 740 0.67 -18.26 12.16
C VAL A 740 -0.69 -17.63 11.89
N CYS A 741 -1.66 -17.83 12.80
CA CYS A 741 -2.98 -17.21 12.70
C CYS A 741 -3.09 -16.00 13.65
N ALA A 742 -2.96 -14.78 13.12
CA ALA A 742 -3.09 -13.56 13.93
C ALA A 742 -4.51 -13.34 14.48
N CYS A 743 -5.57 -13.71 13.75
CA CYS A 743 -6.96 -13.49 14.18
C CYS A 743 -7.29 -14.12 15.53
N PHE A 744 -6.88 -15.38 15.71
CA PHE A 744 -7.14 -16.18 16.90
C PHE A 744 -5.88 -16.43 17.74
N GLY A 745 -4.73 -15.94 17.29
CA GLY A 745 -3.49 -16.01 18.04
C GLY A 745 -2.88 -17.42 18.12
N VAL A 746 -3.04 -18.24 17.08
CA VAL A 746 -2.56 -19.64 17.05
C VAL A 746 -1.13 -19.70 16.51
N GLY A 747 -0.23 -20.38 17.24
CA GLY A 747 1.18 -20.52 16.90
C GLY A 747 1.54 -21.80 16.16
N LEU A 748 2.72 -21.79 15.51
CA LEU A 748 3.26 -22.87 14.69
C LEU A 748 3.30 -24.21 15.43
N ASN A 749 3.86 -24.25 16.64
CA ASN A 749 4.00 -25.51 17.37
C ASN A 749 2.63 -26.06 17.77
N THR A 750 1.68 -25.18 18.12
CA THR A 750 0.28 -25.58 18.40
C THR A 750 -0.37 -26.21 17.17
N LEU A 751 -0.12 -25.63 15.99
CA LEU A 751 -0.61 -26.18 14.72
C LEU A 751 0.03 -27.53 14.41
N THR A 752 1.36 -27.63 14.45
CA THR A 752 2.08 -28.88 14.15
C THR A 752 1.69 -29.99 15.12
N THR A 753 1.54 -29.70 16.41
CA THR A 753 1.05 -30.67 17.40
C THR A 753 -0.37 -31.12 17.07
N ALA A 754 -1.31 -30.20 16.80
CA ALA A 754 -2.68 -30.57 16.47
C ALA A 754 -2.79 -31.36 15.15
N ILE A 755 -2.02 -30.97 14.12
CA ILE A 755 -1.96 -31.69 12.84
C ILE A 755 -1.49 -33.13 13.09
N ARG A 756 -0.42 -33.32 13.85
CA ARG A 756 0.16 -34.64 14.13
C ARG A 756 -0.74 -35.50 15.02
N GLU A 757 -1.21 -34.95 16.14
CA GLU A 757 -1.97 -35.70 17.15
C GLU A 757 -3.42 -35.97 16.74
N GLN A 758 -4.05 -35.05 16.01
CA GLN A 758 -5.45 -35.17 15.58
C GLN A 758 -5.59 -35.55 14.09
N GLN A 759 -4.48 -35.80 13.39
CA GLN A 759 -4.43 -36.21 11.99
C GLN A 759 -5.21 -35.27 11.05
N LEU A 760 -5.05 -33.96 11.22
CA LEU A 760 -5.80 -32.94 10.47
C LEU A 760 -5.22 -32.78 9.06
N THR A 761 -5.97 -33.19 8.04
CA THR A 761 -5.52 -33.20 6.62
C THR A 761 -5.97 -32.01 5.79
N THR A 762 -6.80 -31.11 6.35
CA THR A 762 -7.32 -29.94 5.63
C THR A 762 -7.29 -28.68 6.50
N PRO A 763 -7.16 -27.48 5.90
CA PRO A 763 -7.29 -26.23 6.64
C PRO A 763 -8.65 -26.08 7.34
N GLN A 764 -9.73 -26.63 6.77
CA GLN A 764 -11.06 -26.65 7.38
C GLN A 764 -11.07 -27.47 8.68
N ALA A 765 -10.41 -28.62 8.70
CA ALA A 765 -10.25 -29.44 9.91
C ALA A 765 -9.44 -28.71 11.00
N ILE A 766 -8.35 -28.03 10.61
CA ILE A 766 -7.61 -27.13 11.51
C ILE A 766 -8.51 -25.99 12.02
N GLY A 767 -9.34 -25.42 11.15
CA GLY A 767 -10.30 -24.38 11.50
C GLY A 767 -11.35 -24.85 12.51
N ALA A 768 -11.85 -26.08 12.39
CA ALA A 768 -12.77 -26.66 13.36
C ALA A 768 -12.09 -26.88 14.73
N ALA A 769 -10.85 -27.37 14.74
CA ALA A 769 -10.12 -27.68 15.98
C ALA A 769 -9.58 -26.44 16.71
N LEU A 770 -9.02 -25.47 15.96
CA LEU A 770 -8.23 -24.37 16.51
C LEU A 770 -8.74 -22.98 16.11
N LYS A 771 -9.83 -22.89 15.32
CA LYS A 771 -10.34 -21.66 14.70
C LYS A 771 -9.40 -21.03 13.67
N ALA A 772 -8.16 -21.52 13.51
CA ALA A 772 -7.21 -20.97 12.56
C ALA A 772 -7.75 -21.10 11.12
N GLY A 773 -7.75 -20.00 10.37
CA GLY A 773 -8.23 -19.95 8.99
C GLY A 773 -9.72 -19.61 8.82
N THR A 774 -10.52 -19.50 9.88
CA THR A 774 -11.98 -19.32 9.75
C THR A 774 -12.49 -17.88 9.73
N ASN A 775 -11.66 -16.89 10.11
CA ASN A 775 -12.08 -15.47 10.16
C ASN A 775 -11.73 -14.71 8.87
N CYS A 776 -10.46 -14.33 8.68
CA CYS A 776 -10.04 -13.61 7.48
C CYS A 776 -9.49 -14.51 6.36
N GLY A 777 -9.33 -15.82 6.63
CA GLY A 777 -8.75 -16.79 5.68
C GLY A 777 -7.26 -16.63 5.36
N SER A 778 -6.59 -15.58 5.85
CA SER A 778 -5.25 -15.22 5.39
C SER A 778 -4.11 -16.15 5.79
N CYS A 779 -4.26 -16.93 6.86
CA CYS A 779 -3.28 -17.94 7.26
C CYS A 779 -3.51 -19.28 6.56
N VAL A 780 -4.64 -19.47 5.86
CA VAL A 780 -4.99 -20.74 5.19
C VAL A 780 -3.88 -21.27 4.28
N PRO A 781 -3.17 -20.44 3.51
CA PRO A 781 -2.12 -20.96 2.63
C PRO A 781 -0.92 -21.51 3.41
N GLU A 782 -0.55 -20.86 4.50
CA GLU A 782 0.47 -21.37 5.42
C GLU A 782 0.00 -22.63 6.16
N LEU A 783 -1.29 -22.73 6.52
CA LEU A 783 -1.85 -23.97 7.06
C LEU A 783 -1.71 -25.14 6.08
N ARG A 784 -1.91 -24.91 4.77
CA ARG A 784 -1.71 -25.94 3.74
C ARG A 784 -0.25 -26.39 3.66
N GLN A 785 0.69 -25.46 3.74
CA GLN A 785 2.13 -25.80 3.77
C GLN A 785 2.47 -26.64 5.00
N LEU A 786 1.95 -26.29 6.17
CA LEU A 786 2.20 -27.05 7.40
C LEU A 786 1.63 -28.47 7.34
N ILE A 787 0.45 -28.64 6.74
CA ILE A 787 -0.12 -29.98 6.49
C ILE A 787 0.76 -30.78 5.53
N ALA A 788 1.33 -30.16 4.50
CA ALA A 788 2.22 -30.84 3.55
C ALA A 788 3.59 -31.22 4.16
N GLN A 789 3.99 -30.56 5.25
CA GLN A 789 5.30 -30.73 5.90
C GLN A 789 5.25 -31.62 7.15
N THR A 790 4.07 -31.83 7.75
CA THR A 790 3.87 -32.56 9.02
C THR A 790 3.25 -33.92 8.75
#